data_AF-A0A7G2EDU8-F1
#
_entry.id   AF-A0A7G2EDU8-F1
#
_cell.length_a   1.000
_cell.length_b   1.000
_cell.length_c   1.000
_cell.angle_alpha   90.00
_cell.angle_beta   90.00
_cell.angle_gamma   90.00
#
_symmetry.space_group_name_H-M   'P 1'
#
loop_
_entity.id
_entity.type
_entity.pdbx_description
1 polymer ?
#
loop_
_entity_poly.entity_id
_entity_poly.type
_entity_poly.pdbx_seq_one_letter_code
_entity_poly.pdbx_strand_id
1 'polypeptide(L)'
;MFTGEIYNDIGFFSNLRVLDLGGNVLTGHVPAFLGNLSKLEFLTLASNQLTRGVPVELGKMKNLKWIYLGYNNLSGEIPYQIGGLSSLNHLDLVYNNLSGPIPPSLGDLKKLEYMFLYQNKLSGQIPPSIFSLQNLISLDFSDNSLSGEIPELVAQMQSLEILHLFSNNLTGKIPEGVTSLPRLKVLQLWSNRFSGGIPANLGKHNNLTVLDLSTNNLTGKLPDTICDSGHLTKLILFSNSLDSQIPPSLGTCPSLERVRLQNNGFSGKLPQGFTKLQLVNFLDLSNNNLQGNISIWDMPQLEMLDLSMNKFFGELPDFSRSKRLKKLDLSRNKISGVVPQGLMKFPEIMDLDLSENEITGVIPRELSSWKNLVNLDLSHNNFTGEIPSSFAEFQVLSDLDLSCNQLSGEIPKNLGNIESLVQVNISHNLLHGSLPPTGAFLAINATAVEGNIDLCSENSASGLRPCKVVRKRSTKSWWLIITSTFVAFLAVLVSGFFIVLVFQRTHNVLEVKKVEQEDGTKWETQFFDSRFMKSFTVNVILSSLKEQNVLVDKNGVHFVVKEVKKYDSLPEMISDMRKLSDHKNILKIVATCRSETVAYLIHEDVEGKRLSQVLSGLSWERRRKIMKGIVEALRFLHCRCSPAVVAGNLSPENIVIDVTDEPRLCLGLPGLLCMDAAYMAPETREHKEMTSKSDIYGFGILLLHLLTGKCSSSNEDIESGVNGSLVKWARYSYSNCHIDTWIDSSIDTSVHQREIVHVMNLALKCTAIVPQERPCTNNVLQALESTSSSSSSCTTYLSKILSLA
;
A
#
# COMPACT_ATOMS: atom_id res chain seq x y z
N MET A 1 1.10 -20.27 -31.28
CA MET A 1 2.06 -19.44 -30.54
C MET A 1 3.45 -19.82 -31.01
N PHE A 2 4.13 -18.91 -31.71
CA PHE A 2 5.50 -19.13 -32.19
C PHE A 2 6.51 -18.91 -31.06
N THR A 3 7.60 -19.67 -31.06
CA THR A 3 8.66 -19.63 -30.04
C THR A 3 10.03 -19.56 -30.70
N GLY A 4 11.03 -19.04 -29.98
CA GLY A 4 12.42 -18.96 -30.47
C GLY A 4 12.72 -17.65 -31.21
N GLU A 5 13.87 -17.60 -31.87
CA GLU A 5 14.32 -16.40 -32.58
C GLU A 5 13.69 -16.26 -33.97
N ILE A 6 13.58 -15.02 -34.46
CA ILE A 6 13.21 -14.76 -35.85
C ILE A 6 14.44 -15.01 -36.72
N TYR A 7 14.40 -16.06 -37.53
CA TYR A 7 15.52 -16.42 -38.42
C TYR A 7 15.72 -15.42 -39.56
N ASN A 8 16.97 -15.23 -39.95
CA ASN A 8 17.39 -14.29 -41.01
C ASN A 8 16.78 -14.61 -42.39
N ASP A 9 16.35 -15.85 -42.61
CA ASP A 9 15.73 -16.30 -43.86
C ASP A 9 14.45 -15.54 -44.19
N ILE A 10 13.82 -14.89 -43.19
CA ILE A 10 12.68 -14.01 -43.42
C ILE A 10 12.99 -12.87 -44.40
N GLY A 11 14.27 -12.48 -44.51
CA GLY A 11 14.73 -11.48 -45.48
C GLY A 11 14.61 -11.92 -46.94
N PHE A 12 14.41 -13.21 -47.23
CA PHE A 12 14.24 -13.71 -48.61
C PHE A 12 12.84 -13.43 -49.19
N PHE A 13 11.85 -13.09 -48.36
CA PHE A 13 10.49 -12.78 -48.81
C PHE A 13 10.38 -11.35 -49.36
N SER A 14 11.17 -11.01 -50.39
CA SER A 14 11.28 -9.64 -50.95
C SER A 14 9.97 -9.02 -51.48
N ASN A 15 8.92 -9.83 -51.67
CA ASN A 15 7.58 -9.38 -52.05
C ASN A 15 6.62 -9.15 -50.88
N LEU A 16 7.05 -9.40 -49.64
CA LEU A 16 6.22 -9.28 -48.45
C LEU A 16 5.80 -7.82 -48.22
N ARG A 17 4.50 -7.61 -47.95
CA ARG A 17 3.91 -6.30 -47.64
C ARG A 17 3.44 -6.18 -46.19
N VAL A 18 3.06 -7.30 -45.60
CA VAL A 18 2.54 -7.37 -44.22
C VAL A 18 3.29 -8.50 -43.53
N LEU A 19 3.91 -8.17 -42.40
CA LEU A 19 4.50 -9.14 -41.49
C LEU A 19 3.89 -8.92 -40.11
N ASP A 20 3.12 -9.89 -39.66
CA ASP A 20 2.51 -9.91 -38.34
C ASP A 20 2.95 -11.16 -37.58
N LEU A 21 3.76 -10.93 -36.54
CA LEU A 21 4.20 -11.93 -35.59
C LEU A 21 3.85 -11.51 -34.15
N GLY A 22 2.88 -10.61 -33.97
CA GLY A 22 2.50 -10.10 -32.65
C GLY A 22 1.83 -11.15 -31.77
N GLY A 23 1.91 -11.00 -30.45
CA GLY A 23 1.21 -11.87 -29.49
C GLY A 23 1.74 -13.30 -29.41
N ASN A 24 3.07 -13.47 -29.49
CA ASN A 24 3.74 -14.77 -29.43
C ASN A 24 4.75 -14.80 -28.27
N VAL A 25 5.61 -15.82 -28.21
CA VAL A 25 6.70 -15.93 -27.23
C VAL A 25 8.06 -15.96 -27.93
N LEU A 26 8.21 -15.13 -28.97
CA LEU A 26 9.46 -15.00 -29.71
C LEU A 26 10.52 -14.35 -28.83
N THR A 27 11.74 -14.89 -28.89
CA THR A 27 12.90 -14.46 -28.11
C THR A 27 14.00 -13.95 -29.04
N GLY A 28 15.17 -13.60 -28.50
CA GLY A 28 16.29 -13.09 -29.29
C GLY A 28 16.14 -11.60 -29.55
N HIS A 29 16.30 -11.16 -30.80
CA HIS A 29 16.31 -9.75 -31.19
C HIS A 29 15.59 -9.54 -32.52
N VAL A 30 15.23 -8.29 -32.84
CA VAL A 30 14.69 -7.93 -34.15
C VAL A 30 15.81 -8.09 -35.20
N PRO A 31 15.68 -8.97 -36.22
CA PRO A 31 16.78 -9.23 -37.14
C PRO A 31 17.04 -8.04 -38.06
N ALA A 32 18.31 -7.66 -38.19
CA ALA A 32 18.75 -6.60 -39.13
C ALA A 32 18.35 -6.89 -40.59
N PHE A 33 18.24 -8.17 -40.97
CA PHE A 33 17.83 -8.62 -42.30
C PHE A 33 16.41 -8.22 -42.69
N LEU A 34 15.54 -7.86 -41.73
CA LEU A 34 14.23 -7.27 -42.03
C LEU A 34 14.36 -6.00 -42.89
N GLY A 35 15.47 -5.26 -42.77
CA GLY A 35 15.77 -4.09 -43.60
C GLY A 35 15.84 -4.37 -45.11
N ASN A 36 15.96 -5.64 -45.53
CA ASN A 36 15.93 -6.02 -46.95
C ASN A 36 14.52 -6.12 -47.54
N LEU A 37 13.47 -6.12 -46.71
CA LEU A 37 12.08 -6.24 -47.13
C LEU A 37 11.53 -4.89 -47.63
N SER A 38 12.08 -4.40 -48.74
CA SER A 38 11.82 -3.04 -49.26
C SER A 38 10.36 -2.75 -49.62
N LYS A 39 9.53 -3.78 -49.85
CA LYS A 39 8.09 -3.66 -50.14
C LYS A 39 7.20 -3.74 -48.90
N LEU A 40 7.77 -3.95 -47.71
CA LEU A 40 6.99 -4.08 -46.49
C LEU A 40 6.33 -2.75 -46.13
N GLU A 41 5.03 -2.81 -45.83
CA GLU A 41 4.19 -1.67 -45.46
C GLU A 41 3.77 -1.75 -43.98
N PHE A 42 3.57 -2.97 -43.47
CA PHE A 42 3.13 -3.23 -42.10
C PHE A 42 4.06 -4.23 -41.41
N LEU A 43 4.61 -3.83 -40.27
CA LEU A 43 5.44 -4.68 -39.42
C LEU A 43 4.90 -4.65 -37.98
N THR A 44 4.49 -5.80 -37.45
CA THR A 44 4.27 -5.97 -36.02
C THR A 44 5.02 -7.16 -35.47
N LEU A 45 5.78 -6.90 -34.41
CA LEU A 45 6.44 -7.89 -33.55
C LEU A 45 6.03 -7.67 -32.08
N ALA A 46 4.96 -6.92 -31.84
CA ALA A 46 4.54 -6.51 -30.51
C ALA A 46 4.11 -7.69 -29.61
N SER A 47 4.16 -7.52 -28.29
CA SER A 47 3.77 -8.57 -27.32
C SER A 47 4.55 -9.87 -27.53
N ASN A 48 5.88 -9.78 -27.40
CA ASN A 48 6.83 -10.89 -27.46
C ASN A 48 7.91 -10.71 -26.36
N GLN A 49 9.00 -11.47 -26.41
CA GLN A 49 10.13 -11.40 -25.48
C GLN A 49 11.42 -10.94 -26.18
N LEU A 50 11.29 -10.09 -27.20
CA LEU A 50 12.42 -9.60 -27.98
C LEU A 50 13.29 -8.66 -27.14
N THR A 51 14.60 -8.80 -27.28
CA THR A 51 15.63 -8.04 -26.55
C THR A 51 16.54 -7.26 -27.51
N ARG A 52 17.53 -6.55 -26.96
CA ARG A 52 18.48 -5.67 -27.69
C ARG A 52 17.77 -4.47 -28.35
N GLY A 53 18.54 -3.65 -29.05
CA GLY A 53 18.04 -2.43 -29.68
C GLY A 53 17.25 -2.67 -30.96
N VAL A 54 16.46 -1.66 -31.33
CA VAL A 54 15.82 -1.59 -32.63
C VAL A 54 16.93 -1.49 -33.70
N PRO A 55 16.97 -2.35 -34.72
CA PRO A 55 18.05 -2.35 -35.69
C PRO A 55 17.97 -1.14 -36.62
N VAL A 56 19.13 -0.52 -36.88
CA VAL A 56 19.26 0.68 -37.74
C VAL A 56 18.80 0.41 -39.19
N GLU A 57 18.85 -0.85 -39.62
CA GLU A 57 18.46 -1.32 -40.94
C GLU A 57 16.97 -1.10 -41.23
N LEU A 58 16.09 -1.02 -40.21
CA LEU A 58 14.68 -0.70 -40.41
C LEU A 58 14.50 0.65 -41.12
N GLY A 59 15.41 1.61 -40.89
CA GLY A 59 15.39 2.92 -41.55
C GLY A 59 15.55 2.89 -43.09
N LYS A 60 15.91 1.74 -43.67
CA LYS A 60 16.01 1.52 -45.12
C LYS A 60 14.64 1.28 -45.78
N MET A 61 13.63 0.85 -45.02
CA MET A 61 12.36 0.34 -45.55
C MET A 61 11.35 1.45 -45.84
N LYS A 62 11.59 2.26 -46.89
CA LYS A 62 10.83 3.50 -47.18
C LYS A 62 9.32 3.32 -47.45
N ASN A 63 8.85 2.10 -47.68
CA ASN A 63 7.43 1.79 -47.85
C ASN A 63 6.70 1.47 -46.54
N LEU A 64 7.42 1.33 -45.41
CA LEU A 64 6.81 1.10 -44.11
C LEU A 64 5.89 2.26 -43.73
N LYS A 65 4.67 1.90 -43.36
CA LYS A 65 3.59 2.78 -42.89
C LYS A 65 3.27 2.53 -41.43
N TRP A 66 3.39 1.28 -40.96
CA TRP A 66 3.12 0.90 -39.57
C TRP A 66 4.28 0.08 -39.00
N ILE A 67 4.76 0.50 -37.82
CA ILE A 67 5.71 -0.23 -37.01
C ILE A 67 5.11 -0.40 -35.61
N TYR A 68 4.93 -1.65 -35.20
CA TYR A 68 4.50 -2.03 -33.86
C TYR A 68 5.54 -2.97 -33.23
N LEU A 69 6.34 -2.44 -32.32
CA LEU A 69 7.36 -3.20 -31.56
C LEU A 69 7.12 -3.15 -30.04
N GLY A 70 5.94 -2.67 -29.64
CA GLY A 70 5.60 -2.49 -28.24
C GLY A 70 5.48 -3.79 -27.43
N TYR A 71 5.46 -3.69 -26.10
CA TYR A 71 5.35 -4.83 -25.18
C TYR A 71 6.40 -5.90 -25.46
N ASN A 72 7.66 -5.49 -25.42
CA ASN A 72 8.83 -6.36 -25.55
C ASN A 72 9.87 -5.95 -24.49
N ASN A 73 11.10 -6.48 -24.59
CA ASN A 73 12.20 -6.15 -23.69
C ASN A 73 13.34 -5.44 -24.47
N LEU A 74 13.01 -4.67 -25.51
CA LEU A 74 13.97 -3.96 -26.36
C LEU A 74 14.70 -2.88 -25.54
N SER A 75 15.99 -2.68 -25.80
CA SER A 75 16.86 -1.83 -24.99
C SER A 75 17.81 -0.97 -25.82
N GLY A 76 18.34 0.12 -25.26
CA GLY A 76 19.24 1.02 -25.99
C GLY A 76 18.48 2.13 -26.71
N GLU A 77 19.18 2.87 -27.58
CA GLU A 77 18.62 4.08 -28.19
C GLU A 77 17.67 3.80 -29.36
N ILE A 78 16.74 4.73 -29.60
CA ILE A 78 15.94 4.76 -30.82
C ILE A 78 16.86 5.17 -31.99
N PRO A 79 17.02 4.36 -33.05
CA PRO A 79 17.87 4.73 -34.19
C PRO A 79 17.38 5.99 -34.92
N TYR A 80 18.28 6.96 -35.13
CA TYR A 80 17.94 8.17 -35.88
C TYR A 80 17.54 7.88 -37.34
N GLN A 81 17.96 6.73 -37.89
CA GLN A 81 17.62 6.29 -39.25
C GLN A 81 16.12 6.03 -39.43
N ILE A 82 15.37 5.78 -38.35
CA ILE A 82 13.90 5.68 -38.39
C ILE A 82 13.28 6.97 -38.93
N GLY A 83 13.88 8.13 -38.63
CA GLY A 83 13.45 9.43 -39.18
C GLY A 83 13.48 9.51 -40.71
N GLY A 84 14.18 8.59 -41.38
CA GLY A 84 14.18 8.49 -42.84
C GLY A 84 12.96 7.79 -43.44
N LEU A 85 12.03 7.26 -42.65
CA LEU A 85 10.87 6.50 -43.13
C LEU A 85 9.73 7.42 -43.58
N SER A 86 9.88 8.04 -44.75
CA SER A 86 8.96 9.07 -45.26
C SER A 86 7.50 8.63 -45.52
N SER A 87 7.20 7.33 -45.48
CA SER A 87 5.85 6.78 -45.59
C SER A 87 5.21 6.42 -44.25
N LEU A 88 5.92 6.60 -43.13
CA LEU A 88 5.47 6.13 -41.83
C LEU A 88 4.30 6.97 -41.31
N ASN A 89 3.22 6.28 -40.95
CA ASN A 89 2.00 6.85 -40.36
C ASN A 89 1.90 6.51 -38.87
N HIS A 90 2.38 5.33 -38.46
CA HIS A 90 2.27 4.83 -37.09
C HIS A 90 3.61 4.29 -36.59
N LEU A 91 4.09 4.84 -35.48
CA LEU A 91 5.27 4.35 -34.77
C LEU A 91 4.89 4.03 -33.33
N ASP A 92 4.94 2.74 -32.99
CA ASP A 92 4.64 2.23 -31.66
C ASP A 92 5.83 1.41 -31.11
N LEU A 93 6.46 1.97 -30.07
CA LEU A 93 7.57 1.38 -29.31
C LEU A 93 7.25 1.29 -27.80
N VAL A 94 5.96 1.26 -27.44
CA VAL A 94 5.50 1.26 -26.03
C VAL A 94 6.07 0.11 -25.20
N TYR A 95 6.24 0.29 -23.89
CA TYR A 95 6.50 -0.81 -22.95
C TYR A 95 7.73 -1.61 -23.36
N ASN A 96 8.89 -0.96 -23.25
CA ASN A 96 10.20 -1.52 -23.54
C ASN A 96 11.23 -0.89 -22.57
N ASN A 97 12.51 -1.23 -22.74
CA ASN A 97 13.64 -0.68 -21.99
C ASN A 97 14.46 0.31 -22.84
N LEU A 98 13.85 1.00 -23.82
CA LEU A 98 14.56 1.95 -24.69
C LEU A 98 15.05 3.14 -23.86
N SER A 99 16.26 3.61 -24.14
CA SER A 99 16.94 4.64 -23.35
C SER A 99 17.53 5.73 -24.23
N GLY A 100 18.09 6.78 -23.62
CA GLY A 100 18.71 7.88 -24.34
C GLY A 100 17.69 8.87 -24.93
N PRO A 101 18.14 9.84 -25.74
CA PRO A 101 17.29 10.91 -26.24
C PRO A 101 16.37 10.46 -27.38
N ILE A 102 15.22 11.13 -27.50
CA ILE A 102 14.37 11.01 -28.69
C ILE A 102 15.13 11.64 -29.87
N PRO A 103 15.37 10.92 -30.99
CA PRO A 103 16.12 11.48 -32.12
C PRO A 103 15.37 12.65 -32.80
N PRO A 104 16.03 13.80 -33.04
CA PRO A 104 15.40 14.92 -33.74
C PRO A 104 14.90 14.60 -35.15
N SER A 105 15.48 13.59 -35.81
CA SER A 105 15.07 13.11 -37.13
C SER A 105 13.66 12.50 -37.14
N LEU A 106 13.09 12.11 -36.00
CA LEU A 106 11.67 11.70 -35.95
C LEU A 106 10.73 12.86 -36.34
N GLY A 107 11.18 14.11 -36.20
CA GLY A 107 10.46 15.30 -36.69
C GLY A 107 10.41 15.42 -38.23
N ASP A 108 11.14 14.59 -38.97
CA ASP A 108 11.12 14.56 -40.44
C ASP A 108 10.00 13.68 -41.01
N LEU A 109 9.32 12.91 -40.16
CA LEU A 109 8.25 11.98 -40.54
C LEU A 109 6.93 12.71 -40.81
N LYS A 110 6.87 13.48 -41.90
CA LYS A 110 5.75 14.40 -42.20
C LYS A 110 4.38 13.72 -42.41
N LYS A 111 4.32 12.40 -42.60
CA LYS A 111 3.06 11.63 -42.70
C LYS A 111 2.62 10.98 -41.39
N LEU A 112 3.42 11.11 -40.33
CA LEU A 112 3.14 10.45 -39.07
C LEU A 112 1.87 11.01 -38.43
N GLU A 113 0.97 10.11 -38.06
CA GLU A 113 -0.30 10.39 -37.40
C GLU A 113 -0.26 9.97 -35.93
N TYR A 114 0.49 8.91 -35.60
CA TYR A 114 0.56 8.36 -34.25
C TYR A 114 2.01 8.06 -33.87
N MET A 115 2.43 8.58 -32.72
CA MET A 115 3.75 8.31 -32.15
C MET A 115 3.63 7.93 -30.67
N PHE A 116 3.89 6.66 -30.36
CA PHE A 116 3.77 6.10 -29.01
C PHE A 116 5.11 5.57 -28.54
N LEU A 117 5.67 6.23 -27.52
CA LEU A 117 6.97 5.91 -26.91
C LEU A 117 6.88 5.72 -25.38
N TYR A 118 5.66 5.65 -24.84
CA TYR A 118 5.44 5.62 -23.40
C TYR A 118 5.93 4.33 -22.73
N GLN A 119 6.16 4.41 -21.41
CA GLN A 119 6.71 3.31 -20.60
C GLN A 119 8.04 2.78 -21.14
N ASN A 120 9.04 3.67 -21.14
CA ASN A 120 10.42 3.39 -21.50
C ASN A 120 11.37 4.13 -20.54
N LYS A 121 12.67 4.15 -20.84
CA LYS A 121 13.72 4.86 -20.09
C LYS A 121 14.29 6.04 -20.89
N LEU A 122 13.51 6.64 -21.78
CA LEU A 122 13.94 7.76 -22.62
C LEU A 122 14.23 8.98 -21.77
N SER A 123 15.23 9.76 -22.15
CA SER A 123 15.71 10.91 -21.37
C SER A 123 16.04 12.10 -22.27
N GLY A 124 16.48 13.21 -21.68
CA GLY A 124 16.78 14.44 -22.43
C GLY A 124 15.52 15.19 -22.88
N GLN A 125 15.71 16.20 -23.73
CA GLN A 125 14.64 17.08 -24.18
C GLN A 125 13.83 16.48 -25.33
N ILE A 126 12.54 16.80 -25.40
CA ILE A 126 11.72 16.50 -26.58
C ILE A 126 12.21 17.41 -27.72
N PRO A 127 12.70 16.85 -28.86
CA PRO A 127 13.20 17.67 -29.95
C PRO A 127 12.15 18.64 -30.50
N PRO A 128 12.47 19.94 -30.67
CA PRO A 128 11.53 20.93 -31.21
C PRO A 128 10.91 20.55 -32.56
N SER A 129 11.64 19.79 -33.38
CA SER A 129 11.19 19.30 -34.69
C SER A 129 9.93 18.41 -34.61
N ILE A 130 9.69 17.72 -33.49
CA ILE A 130 8.50 16.89 -33.28
C ILE A 130 7.24 17.76 -33.19
N PHE A 131 7.35 18.93 -32.56
CA PHE A 131 6.23 19.88 -32.43
C PHE A 131 5.84 20.56 -33.75
N SER A 132 6.55 20.27 -34.85
CA SER A 132 6.23 20.73 -36.21
C SER A 132 5.55 19.66 -37.08
N LEU A 133 5.16 18.52 -36.52
CA LEU A 133 4.44 17.45 -37.24
C LEU A 133 2.94 17.77 -37.38
N GLN A 134 2.56 18.38 -38.50
CA GLN A 134 1.19 18.89 -38.72
C GLN A 134 0.12 17.80 -38.88
N ASN A 135 0.50 16.58 -39.28
CA ASN A 135 -0.40 15.45 -39.46
C ASN A 135 -0.56 14.60 -38.19
N LEU A 136 0.20 14.90 -37.12
CA LEU A 136 0.17 14.10 -35.92
C LEU A 136 -1.17 14.29 -35.19
N ILE A 137 -1.87 13.18 -34.93
CA ILE A 137 -3.17 13.09 -34.27
C ILE A 137 -2.99 12.75 -32.80
N SER A 138 -2.08 11.82 -32.48
CA SER A 138 -1.82 11.38 -31.10
C SER A 138 -0.34 11.26 -30.82
N LEU A 139 0.09 11.90 -29.74
CA LEU A 139 1.46 11.83 -29.23
C LEU A 139 1.43 11.36 -27.78
N ASP A 140 2.12 10.24 -27.50
CA ASP A 140 2.24 9.72 -26.15
C ASP A 140 3.68 9.35 -25.82
N PHE A 141 4.31 10.20 -25.01
CA PHE A 141 5.67 10.01 -24.47
C PHE A 141 5.66 9.88 -22.94
N SER A 142 4.52 9.51 -22.36
CA SER A 142 4.37 9.40 -20.91
C SER A 142 5.27 8.32 -20.28
N ASP A 143 5.41 8.33 -18.95
CA ASP A 143 6.17 7.32 -18.19
C ASP A 143 7.60 7.13 -18.74
N ASN A 144 8.38 8.20 -18.73
CA ASN A 144 9.78 8.24 -19.16
C ASN A 144 10.58 9.20 -18.25
N SER A 145 11.83 9.51 -18.61
CA SER A 145 12.71 10.47 -17.90
C SER A 145 12.98 11.74 -18.73
N LEU A 146 12.02 12.15 -19.58
CA LEU A 146 12.16 13.32 -20.45
C LEU A 146 12.19 14.61 -19.63
N SER A 147 12.95 15.60 -20.09
CA SER A 147 13.13 16.89 -19.41
C SER A 147 13.04 18.07 -20.39
N GLY A 148 13.24 19.30 -19.90
CA GLY A 148 13.09 20.52 -20.70
C GLY A 148 11.65 21.01 -20.78
N GLU A 149 11.40 21.96 -21.67
CA GLU A 149 10.11 22.67 -21.78
C GLU A 149 9.35 22.25 -23.04
N ILE A 150 8.02 22.44 -23.03
CA ILE A 150 7.21 22.36 -24.24
C ILE A 150 7.34 23.71 -24.98
N PRO A 151 7.86 23.75 -26.22
CA PRO A 151 8.01 25.00 -26.94
C PRO A 151 6.68 25.51 -27.51
N GLU A 152 6.59 26.81 -27.76
CA GLU A 152 5.44 27.45 -28.44
C GLU A 152 5.19 26.88 -29.86
N LEU A 153 6.18 26.19 -30.46
CA LEU A 153 6.01 25.48 -31.72
C LEU A 153 4.87 24.45 -31.69
N VAL A 154 4.44 23.98 -30.50
CA VAL A 154 3.29 23.09 -30.37
C VAL A 154 2.04 23.62 -31.09
N ALA A 155 1.89 24.94 -31.23
CA ALA A 155 0.83 25.57 -32.00
C ALA A 155 0.75 25.11 -33.47
N GLN A 156 1.82 24.54 -34.03
CA GLN A 156 1.85 24.05 -35.41
C GLN A 156 1.19 22.69 -35.60
N MET A 157 0.90 21.94 -34.52
CA MET A 157 0.36 20.58 -34.57
C MET A 157 -1.17 20.59 -34.81
N GLN A 158 -1.60 21.14 -35.95
CA GLN A 158 -3.00 21.45 -36.24
C GLN A 158 -3.96 20.24 -36.25
N SER A 159 -3.43 19.01 -36.39
CA SER A 159 -4.22 17.77 -36.34
C SER A 159 -4.28 17.12 -34.97
N LEU A 160 -3.55 17.64 -33.97
CA LEU A 160 -3.36 16.97 -32.68
C LEU A 160 -4.65 16.93 -31.88
N GLU A 161 -5.05 15.72 -31.50
CA GLU A 161 -6.23 15.46 -30.67
C GLU A 161 -5.84 15.04 -29.24
N ILE A 162 -4.76 14.28 -29.11
CA ILE A 162 -4.32 13.68 -27.84
C ILE A 162 -2.85 14.00 -27.60
N LEU A 163 -2.58 14.63 -26.47
CA LEU A 163 -1.23 14.92 -26.00
C LEU A 163 -1.02 14.36 -24.59
N HIS A 164 -0.24 13.29 -24.50
CA HIS A 164 0.16 12.66 -23.24
C HIS A 164 1.67 12.82 -23.03
N LEU A 165 2.04 13.56 -21.98
CA LEU A 165 3.42 13.77 -21.55
C LEU A 165 3.58 13.56 -20.03
N PHE A 166 2.62 12.90 -19.40
CA PHE A 166 2.61 12.72 -17.95
C PHE A 166 3.74 11.80 -17.45
N SER A 167 4.00 11.80 -16.14
CA SER A 167 5.06 10.99 -15.51
C SER A 167 6.43 11.18 -16.19
N ASN A 168 6.90 12.42 -16.23
CA ASN A 168 8.22 12.78 -16.76
C ASN A 168 8.87 13.86 -15.86
N ASN A 169 9.97 14.44 -16.32
CA ASN A 169 10.70 15.51 -15.65
C ASN A 169 10.62 16.84 -16.41
N LEU A 170 9.50 17.11 -17.11
CA LEU A 170 9.30 18.32 -17.89
C LEU A 170 9.12 19.54 -16.98
N THR A 171 9.66 20.67 -17.41
CA THR A 171 9.72 21.94 -16.68
C THR A 171 9.13 23.09 -17.51
N GLY A 172 9.22 24.32 -16.99
CA GLY A 172 8.77 25.51 -17.70
C GLY A 172 7.27 25.74 -17.55
N LYS A 173 6.70 26.58 -18.42
CA LYS A 173 5.27 26.87 -18.46
C LYS A 173 4.56 25.95 -19.46
N ILE A 174 3.25 25.79 -19.29
CA ILE A 174 2.42 25.27 -20.38
C ILE A 174 2.31 26.40 -21.43
N PRO A 175 2.76 26.18 -22.69
CA PRO A 175 2.81 27.24 -23.69
C PRO A 175 1.42 27.66 -24.15
N GLU A 176 1.27 28.93 -24.53
CA GLU A 176 0.00 29.49 -25.02
C GLU A 176 -0.43 28.81 -26.34
N GLY A 177 0.52 28.31 -27.13
CA GLY A 177 0.27 27.57 -28.36
C GLY A 177 -0.67 26.37 -28.22
N VAL A 178 -0.76 25.73 -27.04
CA VAL A 178 -1.72 24.64 -26.77
C VAL A 178 -3.17 25.11 -26.92
N THR A 179 -3.44 26.37 -26.58
CA THR A 179 -4.78 26.97 -26.71
C THR A 179 -5.22 27.19 -28.16
N SER A 180 -4.29 27.10 -29.11
CA SER A 180 -4.55 27.32 -30.53
C SER A 180 -4.73 26.02 -31.34
N LEU A 181 -4.76 24.86 -30.68
CA LEU A 181 -4.89 23.55 -31.31
C LEU A 181 -6.36 23.15 -31.57
N PRO A 182 -6.91 23.35 -32.78
CA PRO A 182 -8.36 23.32 -32.99
C PRO A 182 -9.02 21.95 -32.70
N ARG A 183 -8.24 20.86 -32.70
CA ARG A 183 -8.73 19.49 -32.51
C ARG A 183 -8.38 18.88 -31.15
N LEU A 184 -7.68 19.60 -30.28
CA LEU A 184 -7.22 19.06 -29.00
C LEU A 184 -8.42 18.66 -28.12
N LYS A 185 -8.47 17.38 -27.76
CA LYS A 185 -9.50 16.76 -26.92
C LYS A 185 -8.97 16.32 -25.58
N VAL A 186 -7.74 15.80 -25.54
CA VAL A 186 -7.13 15.21 -24.34
C VAL A 186 -5.77 15.84 -24.12
N LEU A 187 -5.59 16.47 -22.96
CA LEU A 187 -4.32 17.04 -22.53
C LEU A 187 -3.97 16.47 -21.15
N GLN A 188 -2.92 15.65 -21.11
CA GLN A 188 -2.45 15.03 -19.87
C GLN A 188 -0.96 15.29 -19.66
N LEU A 189 -0.66 16.16 -18.70
CA LEU A 189 0.69 16.62 -18.35
C LEU A 189 1.05 16.35 -16.87
N TRP A 190 0.27 15.51 -16.19
CA TRP A 190 0.39 15.27 -14.75
C TRP A 190 1.72 14.61 -14.34
N SER A 191 2.09 14.72 -13.06
CA SER A 191 3.37 14.22 -12.53
C SER A 191 4.59 14.70 -13.34
N ASN A 192 4.75 16.02 -13.38
CA ASN A 192 5.90 16.72 -13.97
C ASN A 192 6.31 17.88 -13.05
N ARG A 193 7.11 18.82 -13.55
CA ARG A 193 7.55 20.03 -12.84
C ARG A 193 7.10 21.31 -13.56
N PHE A 194 5.96 21.28 -14.26
CA PHE A 194 5.39 22.47 -14.89
C PHE A 194 5.06 23.55 -13.84
N SER A 195 5.24 24.81 -14.23
CA SER A 195 5.11 25.96 -13.36
C SER A 195 4.39 27.12 -14.06
N GLY A 196 4.04 28.16 -13.30
CA GLY A 196 3.27 29.28 -13.82
C GLY A 196 1.79 28.95 -14.00
N GLY A 197 1.05 29.87 -14.63
CA GLY A 197 -0.39 29.75 -14.83
C GLY A 197 -0.80 28.80 -15.94
N ILE A 198 -2.01 28.26 -15.82
CA ILE A 198 -2.70 27.59 -16.92
C ILE A 198 -3.07 28.66 -17.97
N PRO A 199 -2.79 28.46 -19.27
CA PRO A 199 -3.09 29.42 -20.33
C PRO A 199 -4.55 29.89 -20.32
N ALA A 200 -4.77 31.21 -20.39
CA ALA A 200 -6.07 31.82 -20.11
C ALA A 200 -7.17 31.49 -21.14
N ASN A 201 -6.78 31.08 -22.35
CA ASN A 201 -7.70 30.70 -23.44
C ASN A 201 -7.86 29.18 -23.58
N LEU A 202 -7.32 28.38 -22.66
CA LEU A 202 -7.46 26.92 -22.72
C LEU A 202 -8.94 26.53 -22.62
N GLY A 203 -9.43 25.78 -23.62
CA GLY A 203 -10.84 25.39 -23.72
C GLY A 203 -11.70 26.31 -24.59
N LYS A 204 -11.21 27.49 -24.96
CA LYS A 204 -11.92 28.46 -25.80
C LYS A 204 -12.01 28.08 -27.28
N HIS A 205 -10.92 27.53 -27.82
CA HIS A 205 -10.76 27.26 -29.26
C HIS A 205 -10.59 25.77 -29.58
N ASN A 206 -10.67 24.91 -28.56
CA ASN A 206 -10.41 23.49 -28.68
C ASN A 206 -11.57 22.70 -28.07
N ASN A 207 -11.78 21.48 -28.56
CA ASN A 207 -12.86 20.62 -28.07
C ASN A 207 -12.40 19.74 -26.88
N LEU A 208 -11.93 20.38 -25.80
CA LEU A 208 -11.39 19.66 -24.64
C LEU A 208 -12.46 18.79 -23.97
N THR A 209 -12.10 17.53 -23.74
CA THR A 209 -12.88 16.49 -23.07
C THR A 209 -12.23 16.03 -21.78
N VAL A 210 -10.90 15.96 -21.75
CA VAL A 210 -10.10 15.54 -20.59
C VAL A 210 -8.93 16.49 -20.42
N LEU A 211 -8.82 17.05 -19.22
CA LEU A 211 -7.68 17.84 -18.79
C LEU A 211 -7.12 17.27 -17.48
N ASP A 212 -5.89 16.79 -17.52
CA ASP A 212 -5.16 16.35 -16.32
C ASP A 212 -3.80 17.04 -16.23
N LEU A 213 -3.69 17.98 -15.30
CA LEU A 213 -2.47 18.74 -15.00
C LEU A 213 -2.03 18.51 -13.55
N SER A 214 -2.54 17.47 -12.89
CA SER A 214 -2.28 17.22 -11.48
C SER A 214 -0.80 16.95 -11.17
N THR A 215 -0.41 17.12 -9.91
CA THR A 215 0.96 16.82 -9.44
C THR A 215 2.02 17.57 -10.25
N ASN A 216 1.92 18.90 -10.23
CA ASN A 216 2.86 19.84 -10.84
C ASN A 216 3.09 21.02 -9.87
N ASN A 217 3.77 22.07 -10.33
CA ASN A 217 3.99 23.30 -9.58
C ASN A 217 3.24 24.50 -10.20
N LEU A 218 2.05 24.26 -10.77
CA LEU A 218 1.24 25.28 -11.42
C LEU A 218 0.68 26.27 -10.39
N THR A 219 0.57 27.55 -10.77
CA THR A 219 0.14 28.65 -9.90
C THR A 219 -0.98 29.48 -10.53
N GLY A 220 -1.54 30.43 -9.77
CA GLY A 220 -2.54 31.36 -10.28
C GLY A 220 -3.93 30.75 -10.44
N LYS A 221 -4.82 31.49 -11.10
CA LYS A 221 -6.24 31.13 -11.23
C LYS A 221 -6.52 30.09 -12.32
N LEU A 222 -7.59 29.35 -12.14
CA LEU A 222 -8.16 28.51 -13.20
C LEU A 222 -8.81 29.39 -14.29
N PRO A 223 -8.59 29.14 -15.59
CA PRO A 223 -9.18 29.94 -16.67
C PRO A 223 -10.71 29.84 -16.72
N ASP A 224 -11.36 30.98 -16.96
CA ASP A 224 -12.81 31.06 -17.11
C ASP A 224 -13.31 30.30 -18.35
N THR A 225 -12.44 30.11 -19.35
CA THR A 225 -12.75 29.50 -20.65
C THR A 225 -12.66 27.97 -20.67
N ILE A 226 -12.29 27.34 -19.54
CA ILE A 226 -11.97 25.90 -19.50
C ILE A 226 -13.14 24.99 -19.90
N CYS A 227 -14.38 25.46 -19.70
CA CYS A 227 -15.60 24.75 -20.09
C CYS A 227 -16.27 25.31 -21.36
N ASP A 228 -15.67 26.28 -22.05
CA ASP A 228 -16.28 26.88 -23.25
C ASP A 228 -16.50 25.85 -24.37
N SER A 229 -15.73 24.74 -24.37
CA SER A 229 -15.94 23.62 -25.28
C SER A 229 -17.30 22.96 -25.12
N GLY A 230 -17.90 22.99 -23.92
CA GLY A 230 -19.11 22.26 -23.56
C GLY A 230 -18.95 20.74 -23.46
N HIS A 231 -17.75 20.19 -23.70
CA HIS A 231 -17.49 18.73 -23.74
C HIS A 231 -16.54 18.23 -22.64
N LEU A 232 -16.09 19.11 -21.73
CA LEU A 232 -15.16 18.77 -20.67
C LEU A 232 -15.80 17.81 -19.65
N THR A 233 -15.36 16.56 -19.64
CA THR A 233 -15.86 15.50 -18.74
C THR A 233 -14.98 15.29 -17.51
N LYS A 234 -13.66 15.40 -17.67
CA LYS A 234 -12.67 15.17 -16.61
C LYS A 234 -11.80 16.40 -16.44
N LEU A 235 -11.85 16.99 -15.25
CA LEU A 235 -11.00 18.10 -14.84
C LEU A 235 -10.20 17.68 -13.60
N ILE A 236 -8.90 17.44 -13.79
CA ILE A 236 -8.03 16.87 -12.76
C ILE A 236 -6.80 17.79 -12.60
N LEU A 237 -6.73 18.51 -11.49
CA LEU A 237 -5.73 19.56 -11.23
C LEU A 237 -5.12 19.47 -9.83
N PHE A 238 -5.34 18.37 -9.12
CA PHE A 238 -4.93 18.21 -7.73
C PHE A 238 -3.41 18.29 -7.53
N SER A 239 -2.96 18.60 -6.32
CA SER A 239 -1.54 18.71 -5.94
C SER A 239 -0.79 19.69 -6.84
N ASN A 240 -1.21 20.95 -6.80
CA ASN A 240 -0.54 22.10 -7.43
C ASN A 240 -0.55 23.27 -6.43
N SER A 241 -0.17 24.46 -6.88
CA SER A 241 -0.28 25.73 -6.13
C SER A 241 -1.31 26.68 -6.77
N LEU A 242 -2.36 26.15 -7.40
CA LEU A 242 -3.42 26.95 -7.99
C LEU A 242 -4.19 27.70 -6.90
N ASP A 243 -4.61 28.92 -7.16
CA ASP A 243 -5.22 29.79 -6.17
C ASP A 243 -6.49 30.47 -6.69
N SER A 244 -6.94 31.50 -5.97
CA SER A 244 -8.11 32.31 -6.35
C SER A 244 -9.42 31.51 -6.31
N GLN A 245 -10.49 32.08 -6.85
CA GLN A 245 -11.82 31.47 -6.83
C GLN A 245 -11.98 30.46 -7.98
N ILE A 246 -12.77 29.41 -7.75
CA ILE A 246 -13.23 28.52 -8.82
C ILE A 246 -14.12 29.34 -9.77
N PRO A 247 -13.83 29.37 -11.09
CA PRO A 247 -14.49 30.26 -12.03
C PRO A 247 -16.00 29.93 -12.16
N PRO A 248 -16.87 30.96 -12.32
CA PRO A 248 -18.32 30.76 -12.43
C PRO A 248 -18.76 29.84 -13.58
N SER A 249 -18.02 29.81 -14.68
CA SER A 249 -18.31 28.98 -15.86
C SER A 249 -18.36 27.48 -15.54
N LEU A 250 -17.59 27.02 -14.55
CA LEU A 250 -17.66 25.63 -14.08
C LEU A 250 -18.99 25.29 -13.41
N GLY A 251 -19.66 26.27 -12.80
CA GLY A 251 -20.99 26.10 -12.22
C GLY A 251 -22.09 25.79 -13.24
N THR A 252 -21.83 26.08 -14.51
CA THR A 252 -22.74 25.85 -15.64
C THR A 252 -22.22 24.81 -16.63
N CYS A 253 -21.19 24.04 -16.27
CA CYS A 253 -20.52 23.10 -17.17
C CYS A 253 -21.26 21.75 -17.21
N PRO A 254 -22.12 21.48 -18.21
CA PRO A 254 -23.08 20.39 -18.13
C PRO A 254 -22.46 19.01 -18.31
N SER A 255 -21.27 18.93 -18.91
CA SER A 255 -20.57 17.70 -19.27
C SER A 255 -19.65 17.15 -18.19
N LEU A 256 -19.40 17.88 -17.10
CA LEU A 256 -18.48 17.42 -16.06
C LEU A 256 -18.99 16.17 -15.35
N GLU A 257 -18.12 15.17 -15.29
CA GLU A 257 -18.34 13.90 -14.59
C GLU A 257 -17.38 13.75 -13.40
N ARG A 258 -16.11 14.10 -13.59
CA ARG A 258 -15.06 13.95 -12.58
C ARG A 258 -14.30 15.26 -12.41
N VAL A 259 -14.35 15.81 -11.20
CA VAL A 259 -13.67 17.05 -10.83
C VAL A 259 -12.78 16.80 -9.62
N ARG A 260 -11.48 17.06 -9.77
CA ARG A 260 -10.46 16.82 -8.74
C ARG A 260 -9.53 18.01 -8.63
N LEU A 261 -9.78 18.85 -7.63
CA LEU A 261 -9.07 20.10 -7.40
C LEU A 261 -8.32 20.12 -6.05
N GLN A 262 -8.23 18.97 -5.38
CA GLN A 262 -7.69 18.87 -4.04
C GLN A 262 -6.21 19.23 -3.91
N ASN A 263 -5.76 19.58 -2.70
CA ASN A 263 -4.38 20.00 -2.44
C ASN A 263 -3.95 21.18 -3.32
N ASN A 264 -4.67 22.29 -3.20
CA ASN A 264 -4.38 23.57 -3.87
C ASN A 264 -4.65 24.73 -2.89
N GLY A 265 -4.62 25.97 -3.40
CA GLY A 265 -4.94 27.19 -2.68
C GLY A 265 -6.30 27.81 -3.07
N PHE A 266 -7.23 27.07 -3.69
CA PHE A 266 -8.51 27.63 -4.11
C PHE A 266 -9.29 28.22 -2.93
N SER A 267 -9.93 29.37 -3.14
CA SER A 267 -10.58 30.15 -2.08
C SER A 267 -11.94 30.69 -2.51
N GLY A 268 -12.66 31.32 -1.57
CA GLY A 268 -13.99 31.86 -1.85
C GLY A 268 -15.08 30.78 -1.87
N LYS A 269 -16.24 31.12 -2.43
CA LYS A 269 -17.42 30.25 -2.45
C LYS A 269 -17.44 29.35 -3.68
N LEU A 270 -18.09 28.20 -3.57
CA LEU A 270 -18.44 27.40 -4.74
C LEU A 270 -19.30 28.23 -5.71
N PRO A 271 -19.05 28.16 -7.03
CA PRO A 271 -19.77 28.98 -7.99
C PRO A 271 -21.26 28.60 -8.07
N GLN A 272 -22.09 29.56 -8.48
CA GLN A 272 -23.53 29.33 -8.63
C GLN A 272 -23.81 28.20 -9.63
N GLY A 273 -24.68 27.27 -9.26
CA GLY A 273 -25.03 26.12 -10.10
C GLY A 273 -24.08 24.93 -9.95
N PHE A 274 -22.90 25.11 -9.35
CA PHE A 274 -21.92 24.04 -9.19
C PHE A 274 -22.47 22.84 -8.44
N THR A 275 -23.21 23.06 -7.35
CA THR A 275 -23.86 21.98 -6.57
C THR A 275 -25.08 21.36 -7.27
N LYS A 276 -25.38 21.75 -8.52
CA LYS A 276 -26.53 21.29 -9.33
C LYS A 276 -26.11 20.58 -10.62
N LEU A 277 -24.82 20.31 -10.80
CA LEU A 277 -24.33 19.65 -12.01
C LEU A 277 -24.87 18.21 -12.08
N GLN A 278 -25.41 17.85 -13.24
CA GLN A 278 -26.22 16.65 -13.38
C GLN A 278 -25.41 15.37 -13.59
N LEU A 279 -24.19 15.47 -14.13
CA LEU A 279 -23.35 14.33 -14.50
C LEU A 279 -22.20 14.05 -13.53
N VAL A 280 -21.91 14.97 -12.59
CA VAL A 280 -20.79 14.84 -11.66
C VAL A 280 -21.01 13.64 -10.75
N ASN A 281 -20.13 12.63 -10.87
CA ASN A 281 -20.11 11.42 -10.06
C ASN A 281 -18.98 11.42 -9.02
N PHE A 282 -17.90 12.16 -9.27
CA PHE A 282 -16.74 12.22 -8.40
C PHE A 282 -16.29 13.66 -8.25
N LEU A 283 -16.40 14.21 -7.03
CA LEU A 283 -16.00 15.56 -6.70
C LEU A 283 -15.07 15.55 -5.49
N ASP A 284 -13.83 15.96 -5.71
CA ASP A 284 -12.82 16.11 -4.66
C ASP A 284 -12.25 17.52 -4.69
N LEU A 285 -12.58 18.30 -3.66
CA LEU A 285 -12.13 19.68 -3.44
C LEU A 285 -11.33 19.80 -2.13
N SER A 286 -10.91 18.67 -1.56
CA SER A 286 -10.27 18.62 -0.25
C SER A 286 -8.98 19.45 -0.16
N ASN A 287 -8.61 19.82 1.06
CA ASN A 287 -7.37 20.54 1.36
C ASN A 287 -7.17 21.79 0.49
N ASN A 288 -8.07 22.75 0.66
CA ASN A 288 -8.09 24.05 0.00
C ASN A 288 -8.50 25.15 1.00
N ASN A 289 -8.69 26.39 0.53
CA ASN A 289 -9.17 27.53 1.31
C ASN A 289 -10.64 27.89 1.00
N LEU A 290 -11.44 26.94 0.50
CA LEU A 290 -12.83 27.18 0.10
C LEU A 290 -13.69 27.45 1.33
N GLN A 291 -14.70 28.31 1.16
CA GLN A 291 -15.59 28.73 2.23
C GLN A 291 -17.03 28.89 1.73
N GLY A 292 -17.96 29.15 2.63
CA GLY A 292 -19.36 29.38 2.31
C GLY A 292 -20.27 28.28 2.84
N ASN A 293 -21.56 28.49 2.62
CA ASN A 293 -22.59 27.59 3.07
C ASN A 293 -22.90 26.55 1.98
N ILE A 294 -22.87 25.27 2.35
CA ILE A 294 -23.09 24.11 1.48
C ILE A 294 -24.43 23.40 1.70
N SER A 295 -25.38 23.98 2.46
CA SER A 295 -26.63 23.33 2.86
C SER A 295 -27.53 22.84 1.70
N ILE A 296 -27.28 23.28 0.46
CA ILE A 296 -28.02 22.85 -0.74
C ILE A 296 -27.11 22.03 -1.65
N TRP A 297 -27.48 20.76 -1.86
CA TRP A 297 -26.77 19.86 -2.76
C TRP A 297 -27.74 19.07 -3.67
N ASP A 298 -27.57 19.15 -4.98
CA ASP A 298 -28.48 18.57 -5.97
C ASP A 298 -27.70 17.97 -7.16
N MET A 299 -26.84 16.99 -6.87
CA MET A 299 -26.07 16.25 -7.87
C MET A 299 -26.52 14.78 -7.92
N PRO A 300 -27.42 14.39 -8.84
CA PRO A 300 -28.07 13.07 -8.79
C PRO A 300 -27.13 11.89 -9.08
N GLN A 301 -26.02 12.10 -9.79
CA GLN A 301 -25.04 11.06 -10.13
C GLN A 301 -23.89 10.95 -9.12
N LEU A 302 -23.88 11.75 -8.06
CA LEU A 302 -22.76 11.83 -7.12
C LEU A 302 -22.56 10.51 -6.37
N GLU A 303 -21.38 9.93 -6.51
CA GLU A 303 -20.94 8.71 -5.82
C GLU A 303 -19.87 9.00 -4.76
N MET A 304 -18.98 9.96 -5.03
CA MET A 304 -17.93 10.38 -4.12
C MET A 304 -17.91 11.90 -3.99
N LEU A 305 -17.99 12.37 -2.74
CA LEU A 305 -17.83 13.76 -2.38
C LEU A 305 -16.81 13.90 -1.27
N ASP A 306 -15.77 14.68 -1.51
CA ASP A 306 -14.78 15.07 -0.52
C ASP A 306 -14.56 16.58 -0.54
N LEU A 307 -14.96 17.22 0.56
CA LEU A 307 -14.79 18.65 0.83
C LEU A 307 -13.91 18.89 2.06
N SER A 308 -13.19 17.86 2.52
CA SER A 308 -12.43 17.90 3.76
C SER A 308 -11.35 19.00 3.77
N MET A 309 -10.89 19.39 4.95
CA MET A 309 -9.80 20.35 5.11
C MET A 309 -10.03 21.67 4.36
N ASN A 310 -11.17 22.30 4.62
CA ASN A 310 -11.57 23.58 4.04
C ASN A 310 -12.11 24.52 5.14
N LYS A 311 -12.83 25.58 4.75
CA LYS A 311 -13.45 26.57 5.65
C LYS A 311 -14.97 26.65 5.42
N PHE A 312 -15.60 25.57 4.98
CA PHE A 312 -17.06 25.52 4.81
C PHE A 312 -17.76 25.63 6.16
N PHE A 313 -18.91 26.30 6.18
CA PHE A 313 -19.67 26.56 7.40
C PHE A 313 -21.17 26.45 7.16
N GLY A 314 -21.96 26.49 8.24
CA GLY A 314 -23.42 26.32 8.17
C GLY A 314 -23.83 24.87 8.40
N GLU A 315 -25.08 24.54 8.11
CA GLU A 315 -25.65 23.22 8.38
C GLU A 315 -25.27 22.19 7.31
N LEU A 316 -25.26 20.91 7.72
CA LEU A 316 -25.03 19.77 6.82
C LEU A 316 -25.99 19.79 5.61
N PRO A 317 -25.52 19.46 4.39
CA PRO A 317 -26.35 19.50 3.19
C PRO A 317 -27.46 18.47 3.18
N ASP A 318 -28.61 18.83 2.60
CA ASP A 318 -29.58 17.83 2.18
C ASP A 318 -29.12 17.18 0.87
N PHE A 319 -28.67 15.92 0.95
CA PHE A 319 -28.29 15.14 -0.23
C PHE A 319 -29.40 14.20 -0.72
N SER A 320 -30.67 14.39 -0.36
CA SER A 320 -31.80 13.51 -0.73
C SER A 320 -31.89 13.15 -2.23
N ARG A 321 -31.28 13.95 -3.11
CA ARG A 321 -31.18 13.74 -4.55
C ARG A 321 -29.99 12.88 -4.98
N SER A 322 -28.90 12.86 -4.22
CA SER A 322 -27.65 12.13 -4.47
C SER A 322 -27.73 10.67 -4.00
N LYS A 323 -28.64 9.89 -4.58
CA LYS A 323 -28.95 8.52 -4.09
C LYS A 323 -27.83 7.49 -4.26
N ARG A 324 -26.83 7.79 -5.10
CA ARG A 324 -25.68 6.92 -5.39
C ARG A 324 -24.47 7.20 -4.49
N LEU A 325 -24.60 8.10 -3.52
CA LEU A 325 -23.49 8.52 -2.68
C LEU A 325 -22.97 7.35 -1.86
N LYS A 326 -21.69 7.03 -2.09
CA LYS A 326 -20.94 5.93 -1.46
C LYS A 326 -19.91 6.44 -0.46
N LYS A 327 -19.29 7.59 -0.76
CA LYS A 327 -18.32 8.24 0.12
C LYS A 327 -18.68 9.72 0.31
N LEU A 328 -18.75 10.13 1.57
CA LEU A 328 -18.93 11.52 1.96
C LEU A 328 -17.89 11.88 3.01
N ASP A 329 -16.99 12.80 2.67
CA ASP A 329 -16.01 13.37 3.59
C ASP A 329 -16.18 14.88 3.65
N LEU A 330 -16.59 15.36 4.83
CA LEU A 330 -16.75 16.77 5.16
C LEU A 330 -15.84 17.17 6.34
N SER A 331 -14.87 16.34 6.67
CA SER A 331 -14.02 16.51 7.85
C SER A 331 -13.23 17.82 7.84
N ARG A 332 -12.78 18.29 9.00
CA ARG A 332 -11.88 19.46 9.13
C ARG A 332 -12.44 20.71 8.45
N ASN A 333 -13.65 21.07 8.82
CA ASN A 333 -14.36 22.27 8.36
C ASN A 333 -14.94 23.04 9.57
N LYS A 334 -15.90 23.94 9.33
CA LYS A 334 -16.64 24.69 10.36
C LYS A 334 -18.15 24.41 10.26
N ILE A 335 -18.50 23.20 9.87
CA ILE A 335 -19.90 22.79 9.70
C ILE A 335 -20.51 22.64 11.08
N SER A 336 -21.70 23.19 11.27
CA SER A 336 -22.43 23.21 12.55
C SER A 336 -23.88 22.74 12.36
N GLY A 337 -24.70 22.91 13.39
CA GLY A 337 -26.08 22.42 13.39
C GLY A 337 -26.17 20.98 13.85
N VAL A 338 -27.20 20.26 13.40
CA VAL A 338 -27.47 18.86 13.78
C VAL A 338 -27.44 17.97 12.54
N VAL A 339 -27.20 16.67 12.72
CA VAL A 339 -27.33 15.70 11.62
C VAL A 339 -28.81 15.58 11.20
N PRO A 340 -29.21 16.03 10.00
CA PRO A 340 -30.61 16.05 9.61
C PRO A 340 -31.15 14.65 9.36
N GLN A 341 -32.41 14.40 9.67
CA GLN A 341 -33.09 13.14 9.31
C GLN A 341 -33.14 12.90 7.79
N GLY A 342 -32.99 13.95 6.98
CA GLY A 342 -32.89 13.86 5.52
C GLY A 342 -31.62 13.17 5.00
N LEU A 343 -30.54 13.18 5.78
CA LEU A 343 -29.32 12.41 5.48
C LEU A 343 -29.62 10.89 5.46
N MET A 344 -30.75 10.43 6.00
CA MET A 344 -31.06 9.01 6.20
C MET A 344 -31.60 8.28 4.95
N LYS A 345 -31.37 8.81 3.73
CA LYS A 345 -31.89 8.25 2.47
C LYS A 345 -30.83 7.69 1.52
N PHE A 346 -29.59 7.47 1.96
CA PHE A 346 -28.52 6.88 1.14
C PHE A 346 -28.45 5.35 1.32
N PRO A 347 -28.96 4.54 0.38
CA PRO A 347 -28.83 3.08 0.50
C PRO A 347 -27.39 2.59 0.25
N GLU A 348 -26.53 3.40 -0.38
CA GLU A 348 -25.22 2.97 -0.87
C GLU A 348 -24.02 3.54 -0.08
N ILE A 349 -24.25 4.35 0.97
CA ILE A 349 -23.15 4.95 1.73
C ILE A 349 -22.29 3.86 2.40
N MET A 350 -20.98 3.96 2.22
CA MET A 350 -19.96 3.04 2.73
C MET A 350 -18.97 3.75 3.66
N ASP A 351 -18.69 5.02 3.40
CA ASP A 351 -17.69 5.81 4.13
C ASP A 351 -18.28 7.18 4.44
N LEU A 352 -18.40 7.50 5.73
CA LEU A 352 -18.85 8.80 6.22
C LEU A 352 -17.83 9.36 7.21
N ASP A 353 -17.25 10.50 6.87
CA ASP A 353 -16.37 11.26 7.75
C ASP A 353 -16.91 12.69 7.92
N LEU A 354 -17.30 13.01 9.16
CA LEU A 354 -17.74 14.33 9.58
C LEU A 354 -16.82 14.90 10.67
N SER A 355 -15.64 14.31 10.87
CA SER A 355 -14.74 14.62 11.98
C SER A 355 -14.24 16.07 11.97
N GLU A 356 -13.77 16.56 13.11
CA GLU A 356 -13.14 17.89 13.25
C GLU A 356 -14.04 19.02 12.69
N ASN A 357 -15.26 19.12 13.22
CA ASN A 357 -16.26 20.14 12.87
C ASN A 357 -16.93 20.71 14.15
N GLU A 358 -17.98 21.52 13.98
CA GLU A 358 -18.75 22.15 15.06
C GLU A 358 -20.17 21.55 15.17
N ILE A 359 -20.36 20.28 14.80
CA ILE A 359 -21.68 19.64 14.77
C ILE A 359 -22.16 19.34 16.20
N THR A 360 -23.45 19.59 16.43
CA THR A 360 -24.11 19.51 17.74
C THR A 360 -25.30 18.54 17.71
N GLY A 361 -25.98 18.41 18.85
CA GLY A 361 -27.20 17.59 18.97
C GLY A 361 -26.91 16.12 19.24
N VAL A 362 -27.92 15.28 19.08
CA VAL A 362 -27.82 13.84 19.32
C VAL A 362 -27.52 13.10 18.03
N ILE A 363 -26.75 12.01 18.13
CA ILE A 363 -26.50 11.10 17.02
C ILE A 363 -27.82 10.39 16.65
N PRO A 364 -28.35 10.53 15.42
CA PRO A 364 -29.61 9.91 15.04
C PRO A 364 -29.51 8.37 15.02
N ARG A 365 -30.46 7.70 15.67
CA ARG A 365 -30.53 6.23 15.69
C ARG A 365 -30.72 5.63 14.29
N GLU A 366 -31.32 6.39 13.38
CA GLU A 366 -31.61 6.01 12.00
C GLU A 366 -30.35 5.83 11.12
N LEU A 367 -29.17 6.30 11.57
CA LEU A 367 -27.90 6.04 10.87
C LEU A 367 -27.63 4.53 10.68
N SER A 368 -28.09 3.72 11.64
CA SER A 368 -28.04 2.24 11.59
C SER A 368 -28.74 1.61 10.37
N SER A 369 -29.59 2.36 9.67
CA SER A 369 -30.27 1.89 8.45
C SER A 369 -29.31 1.69 7.26
N TRP A 370 -28.11 2.26 7.30
CA TRP A 370 -27.11 2.14 6.23
C TRP A 370 -26.37 0.80 6.30
N LYS A 371 -26.91 -0.19 5.59
CA LYS A 371 -26.41 -1.57 5.62
C LYS A 371 -25.01 -1.75 5.04
N ASN A 372 -24.54 -0.81 4.22
CA ASN A 372 -23.25 -0.88 3.55
C ASN A 372 -22.17 -0.03 4.24
N LEU A 373 -22.49 0.66 5.35
CA LEU A 373 -21.55 1.54 6.03
C LEU A 373 -20.40 0.73 6.66
N VAL A 374 -19.17 1.00 6.23
CA VAL A 374 -17.93 0.37 6.68
C VAL A 374 -17.19 1.27 7.65
N ASN A 375 -17.12 2.56 7.35
CA ASN A 375 -16.41 3.56 8.15
C ASN A 375 -17.37 4.67 8.59
N LEU A 376 -17.36 4.98 9.89
CA LEU A 376 -18.10 6.09 10.48
C LEU A 376 -17.20 6.86 11.42
N ASP A 377 -16.82 8.08 11.01
CA ASP A 377 -16.06 9.01 11.83
C ASP A 377 -16.90 10.26 12.14
N LEU A 378 -17.22 10.44 13.42
CA LEU A 378 -17.92 11.61 13.97
C LEU A 378 -17.06 12.31 15.03
N SER A 379 -15.77 12.02 15.07
CA SER A 379 -14.87 12.48 16.13
C SER A 379 -14.65 14.00 16.11
N HIS A 380 -14.14 14.56 17.20
CA HIS A 380 -13.79 15.99 17.29
C HIS A 380 -14.96 16.91 16.89
N ASN A 381 -16.12 16.69 17.50
CA ASN A 381 -17.33 17.47 17.31
C ASN A 381 -17.94 17.83 18.68
N ASN A 382 -19.17 18.32 18.68
CA ASN A 382 -19.91 18.70 19.87
C ASN A 382 -21.19 17.86 20.05
N PHE A 383 -21.15 16.59 19.65
CA PHE A 383 -22.27 15.65 19.80
C PHE A 383 -22.57 15.38 21.28
N THR A 384 -23.85 15.24 21.60
CA THR A 384 -24.39 15.05 22.96
C THR A 384 -25.32 13.83 23.00
N GLY A 385 -25.75 13.43 24.20
CA GLY A 385 -26.66 12.29 24.39
C GLY A 385 -25.95 10.95 24.32
N GLU A 386 -26.74 9.88 24.21
CA GLU A 386 -26.24 8.49 24.26
C GLU A 386 -25.82 7.97 22.89
N ILE A 387 -24.90 6.99 22.88
CA ILE A 387 -24.60 6.20 21.69
C ILE A 387 -25.84 5.36 21.35
N PRO A 388 -26.44 5.47 20.15
CA PRO A 388 -27.65 4.74 19.81
C PRO A 388 -27.45 3.22 19.89
N SER A 389 -28.30 2.53 20.65
CA SER A 389 -28.26 1.06 20.74
C SER A 389 -28.56 0.36 19.41
N SER A 390 -29.20 1.06 18.46
CA SER A 390 -29.43 0.61 17.09
C SER A 390 -28.13 0.48 16.28
N PHE A 391 -27.00 1.06 16.72
CA PHE A 391 -25.72 0.88 16.02
C PHE A 391 -25.32 -0.60 15.94
N ALA A 392 -25.78 -1.44 16.88
CA ALA A 392 -25.62 -2.89 16.80
C ALA A 392 -26.28 -3.55 15.56
N GLU A 393 -27.14 -2.82 14.83
CA GLU A 393 -27.81 -3.30 13.62
C GLU A 393 -26.99 -3.08 12.34
N PHE A 394 -25.87 -2.35 12.40
CA PHE A 394 -24.96 -2.22 11.26
C PHE A 394 -24.43 -3.60 10.83
N GLN A 395 -24.48 -3.88 9.53
CA GLN A 395 -24.14 -5.21 8.99
C GLN A 395 -22.65 -5.38 8.71
N VAL A 396 -21.97 -4.32 8.28
CA VAL A 396 -20.59 -4.36 7.79
C VAL A 396 -19.69 -3.27 8.41
N LEU A 397 -20.16 -2.58 9.45
CA LEU A 397 -19.39 -1.52 10.10
C LEU A 397 -18.10 -2.11 10.68
N SER A 398 -16.96 -1.56 10.25
CA SER A 398 -15.61 -2.00 10.60
C SER A 398 -14.92 -1.01 11.51
N ASP A 399 -15.00 0.27 11.20
CA ASP A 399 -14.27 1.32 11.89
C ASP A 399 -15.27 2.38 12.38
N LEU A 400 -15.26 2.63 13.70
CA LEU A 400 -16.16 3.56 14.39
C LEU A 400 -15.34 4.52 15.27
N ASP A 401 -15.32 5.80 14.92
CA ASP A 401 -14.71 6.84 15.75
C ASP A 401 -15.76 7.86 16.20
N LEU A 402 -15.95 7.94 17.51
CA LEU A 402 -16.83 8.88 18.21
C LEU A 402 -16.06 9.74 19.21
N SER A 403 -14.72 9.72 19.15
CA SER A 403 -13.87 10.36 20.15
C SER A 403 -13.99 11.88 20.17
N CYS A 404 -13.58 12.51 21.26
CA CYS A 404 -13.56 13.97 21.40
C CYS A 404 -14.94 14.61 21.14
N ASN A 405 -15.94 14.18 21.90
CA ASN A 405 -17.32 14.68 21.85
C ASN A 405 -17.86 14.88 23.28
N GLN A 406 -19.16 15.17 23.42
CA GLN A 406 -19.86 15.27 24.71
C GLN A 406 -20.88 14.13 24.92
N LEU A 407 -20.62 12.94 24.35
CA LEU A 407 -21.51 11.79 24.49
C LEU A 407 -21.54 11.30 25.93
N SER A 408 -22.71 10.90 26.42
CA SER A 408 -22.94 10.48 27.79
C SER A 408 -23.75 9.17 27.84
N GLY A 409 -23.98 8.64 29.05
CA GLY A 409 -24.69 7.37 29.23
C GLY A 409 -23.79 6.14 29.16
N GLU A 410 -24.42 4.96 29.15
CA GLU A 410 -23.73 3.67 29.04
C GLU A 410 -23.46 3.29 27.57
N ILE A 411 -22.35 2.61 27.32
CA ILE A 411 -22.06 2.03 26.01
C ILE A 411 -23.03 0.86 25.77
N PRO A 412 -23.79 0.82 24.65
CA PRO A 412 -24.72 -0.26 24.37
C PRO A 412 -24.01 -1.62 24.36
N LYS A 413 -24.44 -2.55 25.23
CA LYS A 413 -23.79 -3.88 25.35
C LYS A 413 -23.82 -4.70 24.06
N ASN A 414 -24.87 -4.51 23.26
CA ASN A 414 -25.05 -5.14 21.96
C ASN A 414 -24.10 -4.59 20.88
N LEU A 415 -23.46 -3.44 21.10
CA LEU A 415 -22.46 -2.90 20.16
C LEU A 415 -21.25 -3.83 20.04
N GLY A 416 -20.90 -4.56 21.11
CA GLY A 416 -19.86 -5.59 21.08
C GLY A 416 -20.25 -6.86 20.31
N ASN A 417 -21.49 -6.98 19.83
CA ASN A 417 -21.94 -8.15 19.05
C ASN A 417 -21.74 -7.97 17.54
N ILE A 418 -21.34 -6.78 17.07
CA ILE A 418 -21.06 -6.54 15.66
C ILE A 418 -19.75 -7.26 15.31
N GLU A 419 -19.83 -8.38 14.58
CA GLU A 419 -18.67 -9.20 14.21
C GLU A 419 -17.70 -8.48 13.26
N SER A 420 -18.22 -7.58 12.42
CA SER A 420 -17.41 -6.80 11.48
C SER A 420 -16.60 -5.70 12.15
N LEU A 421 -16.97 -5.27 13.36
CA LEU A 421 -16.39 -4.11 14.03
C LEU A 421 -14.97 -4.45 14.51
N VAL A 422 -13.98 -3.79 13.91
CA VAL A 422 -12.55 -4.02 14.15
C VAL A 422 -11.93 -2.90 14.96
N GLN A 423 -12.30 -1.65 14.69
CA GLN A 423 -11.77 -0.47 15.37
C GLN A 423 -12.90 0.32 16.00
N VAL A 424 -12.72 0.67 17.27
CA VAL A 424 -13.61 1.53 18.02
C VAL A 424 -12.76 2.53 18.77
N ASN A 425 -13.09 3.81 18.63
CA ASN A 425 -12.54 4.89 19.43
C ASN A 425 -13.68 5.73 20.00
N ILE A 426 -13.78 5.76 21.32
CA ILE A 426 -14.80 6.48 22.10
C ILE A 426 -14.15 7.36 23.18
N SER A 427 -12.85 7.62 23.04
CA SER A 427 -12.09 8.42 23.99
C SER A 427 -12.60 9.86 24.08
N HIS A 428 -12.26 10.55 25.16
CA HIS A 428 -12.59 11.96 25.41
C HIS A 428 -14.08 12.27 25.24
N ASN A 429 -14.92 11.56 26.01
CA ASN A 429 -16.36 11.76 26.13
C ASN A 429 -16.78 11.77 27.62
N LEU A 430 -18.09 11.76 27.88
CA LEU A 430 -18.72 11.69 29.21
C LEU A 430 -19.38 10.32 29.47
N LEU A 431 -18.87 9.25 28.84
CA LEU A 431 -19.43 7.91 28.95
C LEU A 431 -19.13 7.29 30.32
N HIS A 432 -20.04 6.45 30.80
CA HIS A 432 -19.89 5.75 32.08
C HIS A 432 -20.34 4.29 32.00
N GLY A 433 -20.03 3.52 33.06
CA GLY A 433 -20.42 2.11 33.15
C GLY A 433 -19.37 1.14 32.61
N SER A 434 -19.77 -0.12 32.42
CA SER A 434 -18.86 -1.19 32.01
C SER A 434 -18.71 -1.24 30.48
N LEU A 435 -17.49 -1.45 29.98
CA LEU A 435 -17.27 -1.80 28.57
C LEU A 435 -18.02 -3.10 28.20
N PRO A 436 -18.54 -3.22 26.96
CA PRO A 436 -19.07 -4.47 26.45
C PRO A 436 -18.03 -5.61 26.58
N PRO A 437 -18.40 -6.80 27.10
CA PRO A 437 -17.45 -7.89 27.31
C PRO A 437 -17.21 -8.73 26.04
N THR A 438 -17.58 -8.25 24.86
CA THR A 438 -17.59 -9.00 23.59
C THR A 438 -17.03 -8.16 22.41
N GLY A 439 -16.62 -8.86 21.35
CA GLY A 439 -16.21 -8.25 20.08
C GLY A 439 -15.01 -7.29 20.20
N ALA A 440 -15.07 -6.16 19.49
CA ALA A 440 -14.04 -5.13 19.45
C ALA A 440 -13.61 -4.60 20.84
N PHE A 441 -14.49 -4.71 21.84
CA PHE A 441 -14.26 -4.20 23.20
C PHE A 441 -13.41 -5.13 24.08
N LEU A 442 -13.20 -6.40 23.69
CA LEU A 442 -12.37 -7.35 24.43
C LEU A 442 -10.89 -6.97 24.44
N ALA A 443 -10.40 -6.41 23.33
CA ALA A 443 -9.01 -6.03 23.11
C ALA A 443 -8.88 -4.53 22.79
N ILE A 444 -9.86 -3.72 23.23
CA ILE A 444 -9.86 -2.29 22.97
C ILE A 444 -8.63 -1.62 23.59
N ASN A 445 -7.99 -0.75 22.80
CA ASN A 445 -6.81 -0.03 23.25
C ASN A 445 -7.19 0.95 24.37
N ALA A 446 -6.34 1.09 25.39
CA ALA A 446 -6.57 2.02 26.50
C ALA A 446 -6.75 3.47 25.99
N THR A 447 -6.00 3.85 24.94
CA THR A 447 -6.12 5.17 24.31
C THR A 447 -7.49 5.39 23.66
N ALA A 448 -8.17 4.33 23.24
CA ALA A 448 -9.46 4.41 22.57
C ALA A 448 -10.65 4.60 23.53
N VAL A 449 -10.41 4.54 24.85
CA VAL A 449 -11.44 4.76 25.90
C VAL A 449 -11.03 5.83 26.91
N GLU A 450 -9.83 6.40 26.74
CA GLU A 450 -9.25 7.43 27.61
C GLU A 450 -10.17 8.66 27.73
N GLY A 451 -10.02 9.45 28.80
CA GLY A 451 -10.81 10.68 29.00
C GLY A 451 -12.23 10.47 29.54
N ASN A 452 -12.76 9.25 29.53
CA ASN A 452 -14.04 8.91 30.15
C ASN A 452 -13.84 8.47 31.61
N ILE A 453 -14.02 9.38 32.56
CA ILE A 453 -13.66 9.19 33.99
C ILE A 453 -14.43 8.04 34.65
N ASP A 454 -15.67 7.80 34.21
CA ASP A 454 -16.58 6.85 34.85
C ASP A 454 -16.72 5.50 34.15
N LEU A 455 -15.91 5.24 33.13
CA LEU A 455 -15.81 3.90 32.54
C LEU A 455 -15.05 2.93 33.45
N CYS A 456 -15.46 1.67 33.40
CA CYS A 456 -14.81 0.57 34.09
C CYS A 456 -14.77 -0.68 33.20
N SER A 457 -13.87 -1.61 33.49
CA SER A 457 -13.74 -2.86 32.74
C SER A 457 -13.63 -4.04 33.68
N GLU A 458 -14.17 -5.19 33.26
CA GLU A 458 -13.93 -6.46 33.95
C GLU A 458 -12.55 -7.05 33.59
N ASN A 459 -11.96 -6.62 32.47
CA ASN A 459 -10.68 -7.10 31.96
C ASN A 459 -9.59 -6.03 32.13
N SER A 460 -8.44 -6.43 32.70
CA SER A 460 -7.29 -5.54 32.97
C SER A 460 -6.59 -4.97 31.73
N ALA A 461 -6.96 -5.42 30.52
CA ALA A 461 -6.30 -5.07 29.26
C ALA A 461 -6.65 -3.68 28.72
N SER A 462 -7.78 -3.10 29.13
CA SER A 462 -8.27 -1.81 28.62
C SER A 462 -7.75 -0.59 29.40
N GLY A 463 -6.85 -0.77 30.37
CA GLY A 463 -6.29 0.32 31.19
C GLY A 463 -7.27 0.98 32.17
N LEU A 464 -8.53 0.52 32.22
CA LEU A 464 -9.59 1.08 33.07
C LEU A 464 -9.66 0.43 34.46
N ARG A 465 -10.24 1.16 35.42
CA ARG A 465 -10.50 0.66 36.78
C ARG A 465 -11.49 -0.53 36.76
N PRO A 466 -11.32 -1.54 37.65
CA PRO A 466 -12.29 -2.62 37.80
C PRO A 466 -13.66 -2.10 38.23
N CYS A 467 -14.74 -2.62 37.63
CA CYS A 467 -16.09 -2.24 38.02
C CYS A 467 -16.39 -2.62 39.48
N LYS A 468 -16.98 -1.71 40.26
CA LYS A 468 -17.38 -1.97 41.65
C LYS A 468 -18.59 -2.92 41.69
N VAL A 469 -18.35 -4.19 42.02
CA VAL A 469 -19.42 -5.18 42.21
C VAL A 469 -20.24 -4.84 43.45
N VAL A 470 -21.43 -4.28 43.28
CA VAL A 470 -22.43 -4.18 44.36
C VAL A 470 -23.03 -5.57 44.57
N ARG A 471 -22.48 -6.35 45.51
CA ARG A 471 -23.05 -7.64 45.93
C ARG A 471 -24.44 -7.43 46.55
N LYS A 472 -25.50 -7.77 45.83
CA LYS A 472 -26.79 -8.11 46.45
C LYS A 472 -26.62 -9.37 47.29
N ARG A 473 -26.69 -9.24 48.62
CA ARG A 473 -26.68 -10.35 49.58
C ARG A 473 -27.90 -11.24 49.31
N SER A 474 -27.66 -12.44 48.79
CA SER A 474 -28.62 -13.55 48.83
C SER A 474 -28.24 -14.46 50.01
N THR A 475 -29.16 -14.59 50.96
CA THR A 475 -29.07 -15.47 52.12
C THR A 475 -29.46 -16.88 51.72
N LYS A 476 -28.48 -17.78 51.61
CA LYS A 476 -28.61 -19.23 51.91
C LYS A 476 -27.26 -19.92 51.67
N SER A 477 -26.60 -20.27 52.77
CA SER A 477 -26.54 -21.66 53.22
C SER A 477 -25.20 -21.94 53.89
N TRP A 478 -25.31 -22.01 55.21
CA TRP A 478 -24.27 -22.14 56.21
C TRP A 478 -23.84 -23.62 56.38
N TRP A 479 -23.69 -24.37 55.29
CA TRP A 479 -23.62 -25.86 55.33
C TRP A 479 -22.36 -26.52 54.74
N LEU A 480 -21.28 -25.78 54.42
CA LEU A 480 -20.05 -26.37 53.86
C LEU A 480 -18.74 -26.03 54.60
N ILE A 481 -18.82 -25.64 55.88
CA ILE A 481 -17.63 -25.32 56.69
C ILE A 481 -17.09 -26.53 57.49
N ILE A 482 -17.75 -27.70 57.47
CA ILE A 482 -17.36 -28.83 58.35
C ILE A 482 -16.50 -29.91 57.64
N THR A 483 -16.29 -29.87 56.32
CA THR A 483 -15.49 -30.90 55.61
C THR A 483 -14.06 -30.48 55.24
N SER A 484 -13.64 -29.25 55.58
CA SER A 484 -12.39 -28.65 55.07
C SER A 484 -11.14 -28.89 55.94
N THR A 485 -11.26 -29.38 57.17
CA THR A 485 -10.15 -29.36 58.14
C THR A 485 -9.38 -30.67 58.29
N PHE A 486 -9.73 -31.75 57.59
CA PHE A 486 -8.99 -33.02 57.64
C PHE A 486 -8.08 -33.27 56.42
N VAL A 487 -8.33 -32.60 55.29
CA VAL A 487 -7.54 -32.76 54.05
C VAL A 487 -6.29 -31.85 54.03
N ALA A 488 -6.33 -30.73 54.75
CA ALA A 488 -5.25 -29.75 54.76
C ALA A 488 -3.98 -30.23 55.50
N PHE A 489 -4.09 -31.14 56.46
CA PHE A 489 -2.95 -31.58 57.27
C PHE A 489 -2.12 -32.69 56.59
N LEU A 490 -2.74 -33.53 55.75
CA LEU A 490 -2.03 -34.56 54.97
C LEU A 490 -1.33 -33.99 53.73
N ALA A 491 -1.83 -32.90 53.14
CA ALA A 491 -1.22 -32.26 51.97
C ALA A 491 0.13 -31.59 52.28
N VAL A 492 0.28 -31.04 53.49
CA VAL A 492 1.49 -30.29 53.90
C VAL A 492 2.71 -31.20 54.10
N LEU A 493 2.50 -32.46 54.51
CA LEU A 493 3.58 -33.43 54.70
C LEU A 493 4.05 -34.06 53.37
N VAL A 494 3.16 -34.21 52.40
CA VAL A 494 3.52 -34.72 51.05
C VAL A 494 4.21 -33.63 50.21
N SER A 495 3.84 -32.36 50.36
CA SER A 495 4.51 -31.24 49.69
C SER A 495 5.94 -31.01 50.17
N GLY A 496 6.23 -31.26 51.45
CA GLY A 496 7.58 -31.07 52.01
C GLY A 496 8.61 -32.03 51.42
N PHE A 497 8.22 -33.29 51.17
CA PHE A 497 9.11 -34.29 50.58
C PHE A 497 9.27 -34.11 49.05
N PHE A 498 8.23 -33.64 48.37
CA PHE A 498 8.30 -33.31 46.93
C PHE A 498 9.11 -32.03 46.67
N ILE A 499 9.06 -31.02 47.55
CA ILE A 499 9.86 -29.80 47.39
C ILE A 499 11.37 -30.11 47.53
N VAL A 500 11.78 -31.02 48.42
CA VAL A 500 13.19 -31.42 48.55
C VAL A 500 13.65 -32.27 47.36
N LEU A 501 12.81 -33.16 46.84
CA LEU A 501 13.12 -33.94 45.63
C LEU A 501 13.09 -33.11 44.34
N VAL A 502 12.27 -32.04 44.28
CA VAL A 502 12.29 -31.07 43.18
C VAL A 502 13.48 -30.12 43.31
N PHE A 503 13.84 -29.66 44.52
CA PHE A 503 15.04 -28.84 44.76
C PHE A 503 16.35 -29.59 44.45
N GLN A 504 16.36 -30.92 44.61
CA GLN A 504 17.48 -31.77 44.17
C GLN A 504 17.44 -32.15 42.68
N ARG A 505 16.33 -31.88 41.96
CA ARG A 505 16.22 -32.10 40.49
C ARG A 505 16.26 -30.81 39.66
N THR A 506 16.12 -29.63 40.26
CA THR A 506 16.16 -28.33 39.54
C THR A 506 17.49 -27.59 39.63
N HIS A 507 18.55 -28.22 40.15
CA HIS A 507 19.94 -27.80 39.89
C HIS A 507 20.47 -28.42 38.59
N ASN A 508 19.76 -28.24 37.48
CA ASN A 508 20.36 -28.39 36.15
C ASN A 508 20.92 -27.03 35.74
N VAL A 509 22.11 -26.75 36.25
CA VAL A 509 22.97 -25.65 35.82
C VAL A 509 23.29 -25.84 34.33
N LEU A 510 22.86 -24.92 33.47
CA LEU A 510 23.49 -24.76 32.14
C LEU A 510 24.84 -24.07 32.38
N GLU A 511 25.91 -24.86 32.38
CA GLU A 511 27.27 -24.35 32.61
C GLU A 511 27.71 -23.41 31.49
N VAL A 512 28.09 -22.18 31.87
CA VAL A 512 28.90 -21.29 31.04
C VAL A 512 30.33 -21.82 31.05
N LYS A 513 30.85 -22.24 29.90
CA LYS A 513 32.26 -22.66 29.78
C LYS A 513 33.12 -21.44 29.49
N LYS A 514 34.07 -21.15 30.37
CA LYS A 514 35.08 -20.10 30.18
C LYS A 514 36.39 -20.74 29.75
N VAL A 515 36.97 -20.25 28.65
CA VAL A 515 38.24 -20.75 28.10
C VAL A 515 39.15 -19.54 27.85
N GLU A 516 40.38 -19.61 28.35
CA GLU A 516 41.42 -18.60 28.12
C GLU A 516 42.38 -19.16 27.07
N GLN A 517 42.60 -18.42 25.98
CA GLN A 517 43.51 -18.83 24.90
C GLN A 517 44.96 -18.43 25.17
N GLU A 518 45.90 -19.00 24.42
CA GLU A 518 47.34 -18.73 24.54
C GLU A 518 47.70 -17.25 24.29
N ASP A 519 46.82 -16.49 23.63
CA ASP A 519 46.94 -15.05 23.38
C ASP A 519 46.42 -14.15 24.53
N GLY A 520 45.93 -14.75 25.62
CA GLY A 520 45.37 -14.06 26.78
C GLY A 520 43.90 -13.65 26.63
N THR A 521 43.22 -14.00 25.53
CA THR A 521 41.79 -13.68 25.34
C THR A 521 40.88 -14.67 26.07
N LYS A 522 39.90 -14.14 26.80
CA LYS A 522 38.90 -14.92 27.55
C LYS A 522 37.62 -15.06 26.74
N TRP A 523 37.22 -16.31 26.50
CA TRP A 523 36.00 -16.65 25.79
C TRP A 523 35.00 -17.32 26.72
N GLU A 524 33.73 -16.91 26.63
CA GLU A 524 32.61 -17.53 27.33
C GLU A 524 31.65 -18.14 26.33
N THR A 525 31.37 -19.44 26.45
CA THR A 525 30.37 -20.13 25.64
C THR A 525 29.21 -20.58 26.51
N GLN A 526 28.01 -20.23 26.08
CA GLN A 526 26.76 -20.63 26.72
C GLN A 526 25.94 -21.46 25.73
N PHE A 527 25.61 -22.68 26.15
CA PHE A 527 24.76 -23.58 25.38
C PHE A 527 23.31 -23.45 25.84
N PHE A 528 22.34 -23.59 24.93
CA PHE A 528 20.92 -23.57 25.27
C PHE A 528 20.25 -24.96 25.16
N ASP A 529 20.94 -25.92 24.52
CA ASP A 529 20.54 -27.31 24.42
C ASP A 529 21.70 -28.23 24.87
N SER A 530 21.44 -29.05 25.90
CA SER A 530 22.43 -29.89 26.57
C SER A 530 23.04 -30.98 25.67
N ARG A 531 22.39 -31.32 24.55
CA ARG A 531 22.87 -32.34 23.60
C ARG A 531 24.16 -31.92 22.88
N PHE A 532 24.39 -30.61 22.73
CA PHE A 532 25.50 -30.08 21.93
C PHE A 532 26.72 -29.64 22.74
N MET A 533 26.63 -29.69 24.09
CA MET A 533 27.69 -29.26 25.02
C MET A 533 29.02 -30.04 24.89
N LYS A 534 28.98 -31.24 24.30
CA LYS A 534 30.15 -32.11 24.06
C LYS A 534 30.69 -32.03 22.62
N SER A 535 29.98 -31.33 21.72
CA SER A 535 30.28 -31.31 20.29
C SER A 535 31.08 -30.07 19.86
N PHE A 536 31.05 -28.97 20.64
CA PHE A 536 31.68 -27.70 20.26
C PHE A 536 32.66 -27.20 21.32
N THR A 537 33.86 -26.80 20.86
CA THR A 537 34.89 -26.11 21.65
C THR A 537 35.14 -24.73 21.03
N VAL A 538 35.54 -23.73 21.82
CA VAL A 538 35.86 -22.37 21.34
C VAL A 538 36.80 -22.39 20.12
N ASN A 539 37.83 -23.24 20.16
CA ASN A 539 38.79 -23.38 19.05
C ASN A 539 38.15 -23.88 17.76
N VAL A 540 37.16 -24.79 17.83
CA VAL A 540 36.43 -25.32 16.67
C VAL A 540 35.55 -24.23 16.06
N ILE A 541 34.84 -23.49 16.91
CA ILE A 541 34.02 -22.33 16.49
C ILE A 541 34.90 -21.30 15.78
N LEU A 542 36.04 -20.93 16.35
CA LEU A 542 36.94 -19.94 15.74
C LEU A 542 37.66 -20.45 14.48
N SER A 543 37.94 -21.75 14.37
CA SER A 543 38.49 -22.33 13.14
C SER A 543 37.49 -22.33 11.98
N SER A 544 36.19 -22.56 12.26
CA SER A 544 35.13 -22.57 11.25
C SER A 544 34.90 -21.20 10.58
N LEU A 545 35.23 -20.11 11.27
CA LEU A 545 35.18 -18.75 10.74
C LEU A 545 36.19 -18.50 9.61
N LYS A 546 37.25 -19.31 9.52
CA LYS A 546 38.27 -19.21 8.46
C LYS A 546 37.91 -20.00 7.21
N GLU A 547 37.02 -21.01 7.31
CA GLU A 547 36.80 -21.99 6.24
C GLU A 547 35.45 -21.88 5.53
N GLN A 548 34.37 -21.39 6.17
CA GLN A 548 33.08 -21.00 5.53
C GLN A 548 31.95 -20.57 6.50
N ASN A 549 32.22 -20.31 7.79
CA ASN A 549 31.21 -20.03 8.84
C ASN A 549 30.20 -21.18 9.10
N VAL A 550 30.51 -22.41 8.68
CA VAL A 550 29.67 -23.60 8.91
C VAL A 550 30.41 -24.58 9.83
N LEU A 551 29.69 -25.10 10.81
CA LEU A 551 30.14 -26.10 11.78
C LEU A 551 29.40 -27.42 11.52
N VAL A 552 30.08 -28.55 11.65
CA VAL A 552 29.46 -29.88 11.56
C VAL A 552 29.70 -30.60 12.88
N ASP A 553 28.63 -31.11 13.50
CA ASP A 553 28.78 -31.93 14.70
C ASP A 553 29.20 -33.37 14.36
N LYS A 554 29.51 -34.15 15.40
CA LYS A 554 29.93 -35.56 15.26
C LYS A 554 28.85 -36.48 14.67
N ASN A 555 27.60 -36.00 14.56
CA ASN A 555 26.45 -36.73 14.01
C ASN A 555 26.08 -36.25 12.59
N GLY A 556 26.84 -35.30 12.00
CA GLY A 556 26.61 -34.80 10.65
C GLY A 556 25.59 -33.65 10.55
N VAL A 557 25.18 -33.04 11.67
CA VAL A 557 24.30 -31.87 11.64
C VAL A 557 25.11 -30.61 11.35
N HIS A 558 24.64 -29.80 10.41
CA HIS A 558 25.26 -28.53 10.04
C HIS A 558 24.74 -27.40 10.93
N PHE A 559 25.62 -26.46 11.26
CA PHE A 559 25.31 -25.25 12.04
C PHE A 559 26.00 -24.07 11.39
N VAL A 560 25.41 -22.89 11.52
CA VAL A 560 25.99 -21.66 10.94
C VAL A 560 26.36 -20.70 12.07
N VAL A 561 27.53 -20.09 11.91
CA VAL A 561 28.12 -19.14 12.89
C VAL A 561 28.00 -17.72 12.35
N LYS A 562 27.47 -16.81 13.16
CA LYS A 562 27.24 -15.42 12.76
C LYS A 562 27.80 -14.43 13.78
N GLU A 563 28.64 -13.51 13.30
CA GLU A 563 29.31 -12.48 14.10
C GLU A 563 28.38 -11.33 14.50
N VAL A 564 28.52 -10.83 15.74
CA VAL A 564 27.80 -9.70 16.36
C VAL A 564 28.77 -8.56 16.63
N LYS A 565 28.55 -7.39 16.03
CA LYS A 565 29.51 -6.25 16.03
C LYS A 565 29.29 -5.20 17.14
N LYS A 566 28.24 -5.34 17.97
CA LYS A 566 27.94 -4.49 19.14
C LYS A 566 27.27 -5.35 20.22
N TYR A 567 27.90 -5.52 21.38
CA TYR A 567 27.49 -6.55 22.36
C TYR A 567 26.92 -6.00 23.69
N ASP A 568 27.04 -4.70 23.99
CA ASP A 568 26.69 -4.14 25.31
C ASP A 568 25.25 -4.44 25.78
N SER A 569 24.33 -4.79 24.87
CA SER A 569 22.92 -5.11 25.15
C SER A 569 22.56 -6.61 25.18
N LEU A 570 23.48 -7.53 24.86
CA LEU A 570 23.15 -8.98 24.82
C LEU A 570 22.95 -9.66 26.20
N PRO A 571 23.60 -9.25 27.32
CA PRO A 571 23.52 -9.97 28.59
C PRO A 571 22.10 -10.11 29.20
N GLU A 572 21.22 -9.12 29.05
CA GLU A 572 19.85 -9.17 29.59
C GLU A 572 18.93 -10.10 28.78
N MET A 573 19.26 -10.39 27.51
CA MET A 573 18.44 -11.17 26.58
C MET A 573 18.65 -12.69 26.68
N ILE A 574 19.76 -13.11 27.30
CA ILE A 574 20.26 -14.51 27.31
C ILE A 574 19.45 -15.45 28.20
N SER A 575 18.78 -14.94 29.25
CA SER A 575 17.95 -15.74 30.16
C SER A 575 16.72 -16.37 29.48
N ASP A 576 16.17 -15.70 28.45
CA ASP A 576 14.91 -16.09 27.78
C ASP A 576 15.11 -16.81 26.43
N MET A 577 16.34 -16.89 25.91
CA MET A 577 16.69 -17.57 24.65
C MET A 577 16.36 -19.08 24.64
N ARG A 578 16.21 -19.70 25.82
CA ARG A 578 15.76 -21.09 25.94
C ARG A 578 14.32 -21.28 25.43
N LYS A 579 13.43 -20.34 25.73
CA LYS A 579 12.02 -20.38 25.31
C LYS A 579 11.87 -20.17 23.80
N LEU A 580 12.77 -19.39 23.19
CA LEU A 580 12.81 -19.14 21.75
C LEU A 580 13.07 -20.40 20.92
N SER A 581 13.88 -21.31 21.47
CA SER A 581 14.38 -22.51 20.78
C SER A 581 13.32 -23.61 20.59
N ASP A 582 12.17 -23.50 21.25
CA ASP A 582 11.07 -24.49 21.19
C ASP A 582 9.92 -24.05 20.26
N HIS A 583 9.98 -22.84 19.67
CA HIS A 583 8.92 -22.34 18.80
C HIS A 583 9.10 -22.80 17.35
N LYS A 584 8.08 -23.45 16.77
CA LYS A 584 8.13 -24.07 15.43
C LYS A 584 8.54 -23.10 14.30
N ASN A 585 8.18 -21.82 14.39
CA ASN A 585 8.46 -20.79 13.36
C ASN A 585 9.64 -19.87 13.66
N ILE A 586 10.46 -20.17 14.68
CA ILE A 586 11.69 -19.41 14.97
C ILE A 586 12.88 -20.34 14.74
N LEU A 587 13.92 -19.85 14.06
CA LEU A 587 15.13 -20.64 13.84
C LEU A 587 15.85 -20.88 15.18
N LYS A 588 16.19 -22.14 15.44
CA LYS A 588 16.73 -22.57 16.73
C LYS A 588 18.16 -22.07 16.94
N ILE A 589 18.36 -21.36 18.05
CA ILE A 589 19.69 -20.90 18.51
C ILE A 589 20.24 -21.93 19.48
N VAL A 590 21.41 -22.47 19.17
CA VAL A 590 21.98 -23.63 19.89
C VAL A 590 23.00 -23.18 20.95
N ALA A 591 23.79 -22.15 20.64
CA ALA A 591 24.77 -21.60 21.55
C ALA A 591 25.15 -20.15 21.21
N THR A 592 25.67 -19.44 22.21
CA THR A 592 26.37 -18.16 22.05
C THR A 592 27.83 -18.32 22.49
N CYS A 593 28.76 -17.69 21.77
CA CYS A 593 30.18 -17.68 22.10
C CYS A 593 30.71 -16.24 22.06
N ARG A 594 31.27 -15.72 23.16
CA ARG A 594 31.64 -14.30 23.28
C ARG A 594 33.02 -14.10 23.88
N SER A 595 33.67 -13.00 23.50
CA SER A 595 34.85 -12.42 24.13
C SER A 595 34.54 -11.00 24.61
N GLU A 596 35.54 -10.27 25.12
CA GLU A 596 35.39 -8.85 25.50
C GLU A 596 35.11 -7.93 24.31
N THR A 597 35.41 -8.34 23.08
CA THR A 597 35.34 -7.48 21.88
C THR A 597 34.35 -7.97 20.82
N VAL A 598 34.00 -9.25 20.79
CA VAL A 598 33.18 -9.86 19.74
C VAL A 598 32.28 -10.95 20.32
N ALA A 599 31.10 -11.16 19.73
CA ALA A 599 30.29 -12.34 20.02
C ALA A 599 29.79 -13.03 18.75
N TYR A 600 29.50 -14.32 18.87
CA TYR A 600 29.01 -15.19 17.82
C TYR A 600 27.74 -15.91 18.27
N LEU A 601 26.76 -15.96 17.37
CA LEU A 601 25.55 -16.77 17.49
C LEU A 601 25.70 -18.03 16.65
N ILE A 602 25.32 -19.16 17.23
CA ILE A 602 25.36 -20.46 16.56
C ILE A 602 23.92 -20.96 16.44
N HIS A 603 23.45 -21.13 15.21
CA HIS A 603 22.13 -21.65 14.92
C HIS A 603 22.20 -22.94 14.11
N GLU A 604 21.18 -23.77 14.24
CA GLU A 604 21.03 -24.98 13.42
C GLU A 604 20.88 -24.59 11.95
N ASP A 605 21.55 -25.33 11.06
CA ASP A 605 21.37 -25.19 9.62
C ASP A 605 20.17 -26.04 9.20
N VAL A 606 19.10 -25.37 8.78
CA VAL A 606 17.86 -26.04 8.39
C VAL A 606 17.85 -26.15 6.87
N GLU A 607 17.77 -27.38 6.37
CA GLU A 607 17.61 -27.64 4.94
C GLU A 607 16.34 -26.95 4.41
N GLY A 608 16.51 -26.08 3.41
CA GLY A 608 15.45 -25.22 2.90
C GLY A 608 15.95 -24.16 1.93
N LYS A 609 15.05 -23.27 1.51
CA LYS A 609 15.38 -22.11 0.67
C LYS A 609 14.97 -20.82 1.37
N ARG A 610 15.70 -19.73 1.13
CA ARG A 610 15.29 -18.40 1.64
C ARG A 610 14.03 -17.94 0.92
N LEU A 611 13.18 -17.18 1.60
CA LEU A 611 11.94 -16.68 1.02
C LEU A 611 12.20 -15.85 -0.24
N SER A 612 13.28 -15.05 -0.27
CA SER A 612 13.71 -14.28 -1.44
C SER A 612 13.94 -15.13 -2.70
N GLN A 613 14.38 -16.40 -2.54
CA GLN A 613 14.69 -17.31 -3.64
C GLN A 613 13.46 -18.01 -4.20
N VAL A 614 12.35 -18.05 -3.45
CA VAL A 614 11.14 -18.80 -3.82
C VAL A 614 9.92 -17.91 -4.05
N LEU A 615 9.99 -16.64 -3.67
CA LEU A 615 8.86 -15.70 -3.65
C LEU A 615 8.07 -15.67 -4.97
N SER A 616 8.74 -15.57 -6.12
CA SER A 616 8.13 -15.44 -7.45
C SER A 616 7.40 -16.68 -7.98
N GLY A 617 7.39 -17.78 -7.21
CA GLY A 617 6.72 -19.04 -7.58
C GLY A 617 5.79 -19.61 -6.51
N LEU A 618 5.45 -18.83 -5.47
CA LEU A 618 4.56 -19.30 -4.39
C LEU A 618 3.08 -19.13 -4.75
N SER A 619 2.30 -20.19 -4.53
CA SER A 619 0.83 -20.10 -4.56
C SER A 619 0.30 -19.26 -3.41
N TRP A 620 -0.96 -18.83 -3.51
CA TRP A 620 -1.63 -18.07 -2.45
C TRP A 620 -1.62 -18.79 -1.10
N GLU A 621 -1.89 -20.09 -1.09
CA GLU A 621 -1.97 -20.91 0.12
C GLU A 621 -0.62 -20.99 0.83
N ARG A 622 0.47 -21.11 0.07
CA ARG A 622 1.84 -21.11 0.62
C ARG A 622 2.20 -19.74 1.17
N ARG A 623 1.89 -18.65 0.44
CA ARG A 623 2.06 -17.27 0.93
C ARG A 623 1.30 -17.05 2.23
N ARG A 624 0.06 -17.50 2.32
CA ARG A 624 -0.78 -17.43 3.52
C ARG A 624 -0.20 -18.23 4.69
N LYS A 625 0.31 -19.43 4.44
CA LYS A 625 0.99 -20.25 5.45
C LYS A 625 2.21 -19.52 6.02
N ILE A 626 2.99 -18.86 5.15
CA ILE A 626 4.13 -18.03 5.54
C ILE A 626 3.70 -16.86 6.43
N MET A 627 2.68 -16.10 5.99
CA MET A 627 2.14 -14.96 6.77
C MET A 627 1.74 -15.38 8.18
N LYS A 628 1.00 -16.49 8.31
CA LYS A 628 0.55 -17.02 9.60
C LYS A 628 1.72 -17.47 10.48
N GLY A 629 2.65 -18.25 9.94
CA GLY A 629 3.79 -18.75 10.72
C GLY A 629 4.70 -17.63 11.24
N ILE A 630 4.93 -16.58 10.45
CA ILE A 630 5.74 -15.43 10.89
C ILE A 630 5.02 -14.60 11.96
N VAL A 631 3.71 -14.38 11.83
CA VAL A 631 2.96 -13.67 12.89
C VAL A 631 2.82 -14.50 14.16
N GLU A 632 2.74 -15.82 14.08
CA GLU A 632 2.81 -16.71 15.25
C GLU A 632 4.15 -16.56 15.98
N ALA A 633 5.26 -16.49 15.24
CA ALA A 633 6.58 -16.20 15.79
C ALA A 633 6.63 -14.83 16.48
N LEU A 634 6.15 -13.77 15.82
CA LEU A 634 6.10 -12.42 16.40
C LEU A 634 5.22 -12.37 17.66
N ARG A 635 4.10 -13.11 17.69
CA ARG A 635 3.20 -13.15 18.85
C ARG A 635 3.91 -13.78 20.04
N PHE A 636 4.67 -14.85 19.79
CA PHE A 636 5.49 -15.48 20.81
C PHE A 636 6.52 -14.50 21.37
N LEU A 637 7.26 -13.82 20.50
CA LEU A 637 8.29 -12.85 20.87
C LEU A 637 7.74 -11.66 21.66
N HIS A 638 6.64 -11.06 21.21
CA HIS A 638 6.06 -9.85 21.82
C HIS A 638 5.24 -10.12 23.08
N CYS A 639 4.53 -11.25 23.14
CA CYS A 639 3.51 -11.48 24.18
C CYS A 639 3.85 -12.63 25.14
N ARG A 640 4.79 -13.51 24.80
CA ARG A 640 5.14 -14.69 25.63
C ARG A 640 6.54 -14.62 26.23
N CYS A 641 7.43 -13.77 25.69
CA CYS A 641 8.70 -13.42 26.32
C CYS A 641 8.52 -12.27 27.32
N SER A 642 9.26 -12.28 28.42
CA SER A 642 9.26 -11.22 29.44
C SER A 642 10.69 -10.97 29.94
N PRO A 643 11.35 -9.87 29.51
CA PRO A 643 10.80 -8.78 28.69
C PRO A 643 10.48 -9.21 27.24
N ALA A 644 9.63 -8.44 26.57
CA ALA A 644 9.25 -8.70 25.17
C ALA A 644 10.49 -8.63 24.27
N VAL A 645 10.63 -9.62 23.38
CA VAL A 645 11.74 -9.70 22.44
C VAL A 645 11.28 -9.14 21.09
N VAL A 646 12.15 -8.40 20.41
CA VAL A 646 11.89 -7.83 19.08
C VAL A 646 12.70 -8.62 18.05
N ALA A 647 12.08 -9.02 16.95
CA ALA A 647 12.66 -9.79 15.85
C ALA A 647 13.64 -8.97 15.00
N GLY A 648 13.33 -7.69 14.79
CA GLY A 648 14.21 -6.67 14.21
C GLY A 648 14.18 -6.56 12.69
N ASN A 649 14.53 -7.62 11.96
CA ASN A 649 14.58 -7.59 10.49
C ASN A 649 13.75 -8.73 9.86
N LEU A 650 12.61 -8.36 9.29
CA LEU A 650 11.64 -9.26 8.67
C LEU A 650 11.78 -9.36 7.14
N SER A 651 12.95 -9.04 6.59
CA SER A 651 13.20 -9.21 5.16
C SER A 651 13.14 -10.69 4.74
N PRO A 652 12.78 -10.99 3.46
CA PRO A 652 12.78 -12.33 2.89
C PRO A 652 14.10 -13.08 3.02
N GLU A 653 15.23 -12.37 3.20
CA GLU A 653 16.53 -12.99 3.46
C GLU A 653 16.61 -13.65 4.85
N ASN A 654 15.84 -13.16 5.82
CA ASN A 654 15.82 -13.68 7.20
C ASN A 654 14.69 -14.69 7.44
N ILE A 655 14.03 -15.17 6.40
CA ILE A 655 12.99 -16.20 6.50
C ILE A 655 13.41 -17.40 5.66
N VAL A 656 13.59 -18.54 6.32
CA VAL A 656 13.90 -19.82 5.66
C VAL A 656 12.61 -20.63 5.56
N ILE A 657 12.30 -21.11 4.37
CA ILE A 657 11.25 -22.10 4.14
C ILE A 657 11.91 -23.46 4.13
N ASP A 658 11.65 -24.25 5.17
CA ASP A 658 12.28 -25.56 5.31
C ASP A 658 11.67 -26.59 4.34
N VAL A 659 12.27 -27.79 4.28
CA VAL A 659 11.79 -28.90 3.44
C VAL A 659 10.35 -29.34 3.75
N THR A 660 9.80 -28.99 4.91
CA THR A 660 8.39 -29.25 5.29
C THR A 660 7.44 -28.11 4.94
N ASP A 661 7.93 -27.12 4.20
CA ASP A 661 7.22 -25.89 3.83
C ASP A 661 6.79 -25.06 5.05
N GLU A 662 7.55 -25.13 6.15
CA GLU A 662 7.33 -24.30 7.34
C GLU A 662 8.24 -23.07 7.33
N PRO A 663 7.71 -21.86 7.57
CA PRO A 663 8.52 -20.65 7.66
C PRO A 663 9.25 -20.60 9.00
N ARG A 664 10.56 -20.35 8.96
CA ARG A 664 11.42 -20.15 10.13
C ARG A 664 12.07 -18.77 10.09
N LEU A 665 11.74 -17.96 11.08
CA LEU A 665 12.28 -16.61 11.25
C LEU A 665 13.67 -16.65 11.88
N CYS A 666 14.64 -16.05 11.19
CA CYS A 666 15.98 -15.78 11.72
C CYS A 666 15.95 -14.44 12.46
N LEU A 667 16.14 -14.45 13.79
CA LEU A 667 16.12 -13.23 14.60
C LEU A 667 17.29 -12.30 14.23
N GLY A 668 16.97 -11.03 13.93
CA GLY A 668 17.94 -9.96 13.75
C GLY A 668 18.26 -9.33 15.11
N LEU A 669 19.28 -9.83 15.79
CA LEU A 669 19.70 -9.22 17.06
C LEU A 669 20.24 -7.80 16.84
N PRO A 670 20.06 -6.87 17.79
CA PRO A 670 20.63 -5.52 17.69
C PRO A 670 22.16 -5.59 17.47
N GLY A 671 22.64 -5.09 16.33
CA GLY A 671 24.06 -5.13 15.96
C GLY A 671 24.48 -6.31 15.08
N LEU A 672 23.54 -7.19 14.70
CA LEU A 672 23.74 -8.27 13.74
C LEU A 672 23.19 -7.83 12.37
N LEU A 673 24.08 -7.35 11.50
CA LEU A 673 23.86 -6.94 10.10
C LEU A 673 23.29 -5.55 9.84
N CYS A 674 23.73 -5.02 8.68
CA CYS A 674 23.12 -3.90 7.99
C CYS A 674 21.61 -4.12 7.90
N MET A 675 20.82 -3.27 8.57
CA MET A 675 19.38 -3.28 8.47
C MET A 675 19.00 -2.92 7.04
N ASP A 676 18.11 -3.70 6.41
CA ASP A 676 17.49 -3.27 5.16
C ASP A 676 16.57 -2.10 5.50
N ALA A 677 16.98 -0.89 5.09
CA ALA A 677 16.25 0.33 5.38
C ALA A 677 14.77 0.21 4.99
N ALA A 678 14.44 -0.58 3.96
CA ALA A 678 13.09 -0.76 3.46
C ALA A 678 12.10 -1.33 4.50
N TYR A 679 12.57 -2.19 5.43
CA TYR A 679 11.74 -2.81 6.47
C TYR A 679 11.75 -2.06 7.80
N MET A 680 12.57 -1.01 7.91
CA MET A 680 12.66 -0.20 9.12
C MET A 680 11.50 0.81 9.18
N ALA A 681 10.79 0.79 10.31
CA ALA A 681 9.78 1.77 10.63
C ALA A 681 10.38 3.20 10.69
N PRO A 682 9.63 4.24 10.28
CA PRO A 682 10.13 5.62 10.26
C PRO A 682 10.73 6.08 11.59
N GLU A 683 10.06 5.80 12.70
CA GLU A 683 10.49 6.19 14.04
C GLU A 683 11.78 5.49 14.47
N THR A 684 12.00 4.24 14.02
CA THR A 684 13.21 3.47 14.29
C THR A 684 14.40 3.98 13.49
N ARG A 685 14.19 4.58 12.31
CA ARG A 685 15.25 5.24 11.54
C ARG A 685 15.77 6.50 12.24
N GLU A 686 14.89 7.22 12.93
CA GLU A 686 15.20 8.47 13.62
C GLU A 686 15.78 8.25 15.02
N HIS A 687 15.15 7.40 15.84
CA HIS A 687 15.46 7.25 17.27
C HIS A 687 16.36 6.03 17.56
N LYS A 688 16.60 5.16 16.56
CA LYS A 688 17.42 3.92 16.65
C LYS A 688 16.98 2.91 17.71
N GLU A 689 15.82 3.10 18.33
CA GLU A 689 15.19 2.15 19.25
C GLU A 689 14.16 1.29 18.50
N MET A 690 14.15 0.00 18.82
CA MET A 690 13.29 -0.98 18.18
C MET A 690 12.25 -1.48 19.16
N THR A 691 10.99 -1.48 18.74
CA THR A 691 9.86 -1.88 19.57
C THR A 691 9.06 -2.98 18.88
N SER A 692 8.14 -3.60 19.59
CA SER A 692 7.17 -4.52 18.99
C SER A 692 6.34 -3.86 17.87
N LYS A 693 6.12 -2.55 17.92
CA LYS A 693 5.43 -1.79 16.86
C LYS A 693 6.30 -1.61 15.61
N SER A 694 7.62 -1.56 15.78
CA SER A 694 8.58 -1.51 14.67
C SER A 694 8.59 -2.83 13.91
N ASP A 695 8.50 -3.97 14.61
CA ASP A 695 8.34 -5.29 13.99
C ASP A 695 7.02 -5.43 13.23
N ILE A 696 5.92 -4.88 13.76
CA ILE A 696 4.63 -4.88 13.02
C ILE A 696 4.73 -4.09 11.72
N TYR A 697 5.46 -2.97 11.72
CA TYR A 697 5.72 -2.24 10.48
C TYR A 697 6.50 -3.09 9.46
N GLY A 698 7.61 -3.71 9.89
CA GLY A 698 8.39 -4.62 9.05
C GLY A 698 7.56 -5.79 8.53
N PHE A 699 6.66 -6.32 9.35
CA PHE A 699 5.72 -7.37 8.94
C PHE A 699 4.74 -6.86 7.87
N GLY A 700 4.25 -5.64 7.99
CA GLY A 700 3.40 -5.01 6.98
C GLY A 700 4.09 -4.86 5.63
N ILE A 701 5.39 -4.51 5.60
CA ILE A 701 6.19 -4.49 4.37
C ILE A 701 6.33 -5.90 3.78
N LEU A 702 6.58 -6.92 4.62
CA LEU A 702 6.63 -8.32 4.20
C LEU A 702 5.30 -8.79 3.58
N LEU A 703 4.15 -8.38 4.14
CA LEU A 703 2.84 -8.67 3.56
C LEU A 703 2.69 -8.04 2.16
N LEU A 704 3.13 -6.79 1.98
CA LEU A 704 3.11 -6.13 0.67
C LEU A 704 3.96 -6.89 -0.36
N HIS A 705 5.15 -7.37 0.02
CA HIS A 705 5.99 -8.18 -0.86
C HIS A 705 5.37 -9.54 -1.19
N LEU A 706 4.76 -10.19 -0.20
CA LEU A 706 4.03 -11.45 -0.42
C LEU A 706 2.78 -11.26 -1.30
N LEU A 707 2.17 -10.08 -1.35
CA LEU A 707 1.03 -9.80 -2.22
C LEU A 707 1.45 -9.40 -3.64
N THR A 708 2.51 -8.62 -3.76
CA THR A 708 2.85 -7.92 -5.01
C THR A 708 4.02 -8.51 -5.77
N GLY A 709 4.80 -9.39 -5.12
CA GLY A 709 5.99 -10.01 -5.73
C GLY A 709 7.17 -9.05 -5.94
N LYS A 710 6.99 -7.76 -5.70
CA LYS A 710 8.04 -6.74 -5.76
C LYS A 710 8.99 -6.95 -4.58
N CYS A 711 10.30 -6.78 -4.77
CA CYS A 711 11.29 -6.88 -3.69
C CYS A 711 12.04 -5.55 -3.57
N SER A 712 12.10 -4.97 -2.38
CA SER A 712 12.75 -3.67 -2.12
C SER A 712 14.27 -3.65 -2.23
N SER A 713 14.91 -4.78 -2.56
CA SER A 713 16.38 -4.91 -2.57
C SER A 713 17.03 -4.54 -3.90
N SER A 714 16.26 -4.34 -4.99
CA SER A 714 16.77 -3.64 -6.17
C SER A 714 16.60 -2.13 -5.93
N ASN A 715 17.71 -1.45 -5.65
CA ASN A 715 17.80 0.01 -5.64
C ASN A 715 17.45 0.67 -7.00
N GLU A 716 16.86 -0.06 -7.95
CA GLU A 716 16.49 0.42 -9.29
C GLU A 716 14.97 0.52 -9.50
N ASP A 717 14.12 -0.10 -8.66
CA ASP A 717 12.67 -0.14 -8.89
C ASP A 717 11.83 0.75 -7.94
N ILE A 718 12.48 1.54 -7.08
CA ILE A 718 11.82 2.51 -6.17
C ILE A 718 12.07 3.97 -6.62
N GLU A 719 12.95 4.22 -7.60
CA GLU A 719 13.17 5.57 -8.14
C GLU A 719 12.30 5.92 -9.37
N SER A 720 11.50 4.98 -9.90
CA SER A 720 10.68 5.19 -11.11
C SER A 720 9.21 5.58 -10.86
N GLY A 721 8.83 5.93 -9.63
CA GLY A 721 7.46 6.40 -9.37
C GLY A 721 7.34 7.22 -8.09
N VAL A 722 7.28 8.55 -8.24
CA VAL A 722 6.74 9.50 -7.26
C VAL A 722 7.25 9.31 -5.82
N ASN A 723 8.43 9.84 -5.49
CA ASN A 723 8.88 10.14 -4.11
C ASN A 723 8.19 9.35 -2.96
N GLY A 724 8.46 8.05 -2.83
CA GLY A 724 8.18 7.35 -1.58
C GLY A 724 8.14 5.83 -1.63
N SER A 725 8.59 5.28 -0.49
CA SER A 725 8.35 3.92 0.03
C SER A 725 7.23 3.12 -0.65
N LEU A 726 7.47 1.83 -0.91
CA LEU A 726 6.49 0.81 -1.32
C LEU A 726 5.10 0.97 -0.67
N VAL A 727 5.04 1.43 0.59
CA VAL A 727 3.81 1.73 1.32
C VAL A 727 2.97 2.81 0.63
N LYS A 728 3.56 3.91 0.17
CA LYS A 728 2.84 4.98 -0.54
C LYS A 728 2.30 4.50 -1.88
N TRP A 729 3.11 3.75 -2.63
CA TRP A 729 2.67 3.12 -3.87
C TRP A 729 1.51 2.14 -3.62
N ALA A 730 1.60 1.32 -2.57
CA ALA A 730 0.55 0.38 -2.21
C ALA A 730 -0.75 1.10 -1.79
N ARG A 731 -0.66 2.20 -1.02
CA ARG A 731 -1.82 3.05 -0.67
C ARG A 731 -2.47 3.64 -1.90
N TYR A 732 -1.68 4.19 -2.82
CA TYR A 732 -2.18 4.76 -4.07
C TYR A 732 -2.86 3.68 -4.94
N SER A 733 -2.22 2.52 -5.08
CA SER A 733 -2.73 1.41 -5.91
C SER A 733 -4.00 0.78 -5.32
N TYR A 734 -4.07 0.67 -3.99
CA TYR A 734 -5.27 0.22 -3.29
C TYR A 734 -6.44 1.20 -3.50
N SER A 735 -6.20 2.52 -3.41
CA SER A 735 -7.22 3.55 -3.64
C SER A 735 -7.78 3.60 -5.07
N ASN A 736 -7.08 3.03 -6.04
CA ASN A 736 -7.53 2.94 -7.43
C ASN A 736 -8.41 1.72 -7.72
N CYS A 737 -8.68 0.84 -6.74
CA CYS A 737 -9.66 -0.26 -6.78
C CYS A 737 -9.49 -1.35 -7.86
N HIS A 738 -8.30 -1.49 -8.48
CA HIS A 738 -8.05 -2.54 -9.49
C HIS A 738 -6.99 -3.53 -9.00
N ILE A 739 -7.41 -4.71 -8.53
CA ILE A 739 -6.52 -5.73 -7.92
C ILE A 739 -5.41 -6.23 -8.85
N ASP A 740 -5.73 -6.40 -10.15
CA ASP A 740 -4.82 -6.95 -11.16
C ASP A 740 -3.63 -6.03 -11.46
N THR A 741 -3.68 -4.77 -11.01
CA THR A 741 -2.63 -3.76 -11.27
C THR A 741 -1.48 -3.79 -10.27
N TRP A 742 -1.64 -4.47 -9.14
CA TRP A 742 -0.65 -4.47 -8.07
C TRP A 742 -0.34 -5.86 -7.50
N ILE A 743 -1.17 -6.86 -7.77
CA ILE A 743 -0.94 -8.24 -7.35
C ILE A 743 0.17 -8.91 -8.17
N ASP A 744 0.93 -9.79 -7.51
CA ASP A 744 1.83 -10.72 -8.18
C ASP A 744 1.04 -11.59 -9.17
N SER A 745 1.48 -11.62 -10.43
CA SER A 745 0.82 -12.36 -11.51
C SER A 745 0.80 -13.88 -11.32
N SER A 746 1.61 -14.40 -10.39
CA SER A 746 1.58 -15.82 -9.99
C SER A 746 0.40 -16.19 -9.07
N ILE A 747 -0.33 -15.20 -8.54
CA ILE A 747 -1.48 -15.40 -7.66
C ILE A 747 -2.77 -15.42 -8.48
N ASP A 748 -3.53 -16.51 -8.40
CA ASP A 748 -4.86 -16.59 -9.00
C ASP A 748 -5.87 -15.76 -8.17
N THR A 749 -6.22 -14.58 -8.70
CA THR A 749 -7.16 -13.65 -8.06
C THR A 749 -8.61 -14.13 -8.13
N SER A 750 -8.95 -15.06 -9.03
CA SER A 750 -10.34 -15.48 -9.25
C SER A 750 -10.95 -16.26 -8.08
N VAL A 751 -10.12 -16.94 -7.29
CA VAL A 751 -10.54 -17.78 -6.16
C VAL A 751 -10.44 -17.03 -4.83
N HIS A 752 -9.41 -16.18 -4.67
CA HIS A 752 -8.99 -15.64 -3.36
C HIS A 752 -9.12 -14.12 -3.23
N GLN A 753 -9.80 -13.43 -4.16
CA GLN A 753 -9.88 -11.96 -4.23
C GLN A 753 -10.19 -11.28 -2.88
N ARG A 754 -11.19 -11.78 -2.13
CA ARG A 754 -11.57 -11.20 -0.84
C ARG A 754 -10.48 -11.32 0.21
N GLU A 755 -9.83 -12.49 0.30
CA GLU A 755 -8.74 -12.71 1.25
C GLU A 755 -7.56 -11.81 0.91
N ILE A 756 -7.21 -11.69 -0.38
CA ILE A 756 -6.12 -10.87 -0.88
C ILE A 756 -6.33 -9.38 -0.54
N VAL A 757 -7.53 -8.85 -0.80
CA VAL A 757 -7.88 -7.45 -0.47
C VAL A 757 -7.82 -7.22 1.04
N HIS A 758 -8.28 -8.18 1.84
CA HIS A 758 -8.20 -8.11 3.29
C HIS A 758 -6.74 -8.07 3.79
N VAL A 759 -5.87 -8.92 3.23
CA VAL A 759 -4.44 -8.92 3.57
C VAL A 759 -3.76 -7.61 3.13
N MET A 760 -4.16 -7.04 1.99
CA MET A 760 -3.66 -5.72 1.55
C MET A 760 -4.03 -4.62 2.54
N ASN A 761 -5.29 -4.56 2.98
CA ASN A 761 -5.72 -3.60 4.00
C ASN A 761 -4.95 -3.81 5.32
N LEU A 762 -4.78 -5.06 5.76
CA LEU A 762 -3.99 -5.39 6.95
C LEU A 762 -2.53 -4.93 6.81
N ALA A 763 -1.92 -5.09 5.63
CA ALA A 763 -0.57 -4.62 5.35
C ALA A 763 -0.46 -3.09 5.44
N LEU A 764 -1.47 -2.36 4.94
CA LEU A 764 -1.53 -0.90 5.03
C LEU A 764 -1.74 -0.40 6.48
N LYS A 765 -2.55 -1.10 7.28
CA LYS A 765 -2.73 -0.82 8.72
C LYS A 765 -1.44 -1.11 9.51
N CYS A 766 -0.74 -2.21 9.20
CA CYS A 766 0.56 -2.53 9.82
C CYS A 766 1.64 -1.50 9.48
N THR A 767 1.57 -0.86 8.32
CA THR A 767 2.53 0.16 7.84
C THR A 767 2.10 1.60 8.12
N ALA A 768 1.22 1.83 9.10
CA ALA A 768 0.86 3.17 9.57
C ALA A 768 2.11 3.95 10.03
N ILE A 769 2.15 5.26 9.73
CA ILE A 769 3.31 6.11 10.07
C ILE A 769 3.41 6.22 11.60
N VAL A 770 2.27 6.41 12.27
CA VAL A 770 2.16 6.52 13.72
C VAL A 770 2.20 5.12 14.36
N PRO A 771 3.18 4.79 15.24
CA PRO A 771 3.31 3.45 15.83
C PRO A 771 2.09 2.97 16.63
N GLN A 772 1.34 3.89 17.24
CA GLN A 772 0.17 3.61 18.05
C GLN A 772 -1.02 3.08 17.23
N GLU A 773 -1.13 3.50 15.97
CA GLU A 773 -2.17 3.07 15.03
C GLU A 773 -1.96 1.64 14.51
N ARG A 774 -0.73 1.13 14.60
CA ARG A 774 -0.40 -0.22 14.14
C ARG A 774 -1.07 -1.25 15.07
N PRO A 775 -1.70 -2.30 14.53
CA PRO A 775 -2.31 -3.36 15.35
C PRO A 775 -1.26 -4.08 16.22
N CYS A 776 -1.68 -4.65 17.35
CA CYS A 776 -0.81 -5.58 18.09
C CYS A 776 -0.80 -6.96 17.41
N THR A 777 0.20 -7.79 17.69
CA THR A 777 0.38 -9.06 16.97
C THR A 777 -0.80 -10.04 17.14
N ASN A 778 -1.53 -9.97 18.26
CA ASN A 778 -2.76 -10.76 18.44
C ASN A 778 -3.84 -10.36 17.43
N ASN A 779 -4.05 -9.06 17.21
CA ASN A 779 -5.05 -8.56 16.26
C ASN A 779 -4.64 -8.88 14.81
N VAL A 780 -3.35 -8.83 14.50
CA VAL A 780 -2.83 -9.23 13.18
C VAL A 780 -3.07 -10.72 12.92
N LEU A 781 -2.78 -11.58 13.91
CA LEU A 781 -3.05 -13.02 13.79
C LEU A 781 -4.55 -13.29 13.62
N GLN A 782 -5.39 -12.65 14.42
CA GLN A 782 -6.84 -12.79 14.34
C GLN A 782 -7.39 -12.37 12.97
N ALA A 783 -6.88 -11.28 12.38
CA ALA A 783 -7.24 -10.84 11.03
C ALA A 783 -6.81 -11.84 9.95
N LEU A 784 -5.63 -12.47 10.09
CA LEU A 784 -5.18 -13.52 9.18
C LEU A 784 -5.93 -14.86 9.38
N GLU A 785 -6.53 -15.09 10.54
CA GLU A 785 -7.33 -16.28 10.85
C GLU A 785 -8.81 -16.12 10.43
N SER A 786 -9.41 -14.95 10.61
CA SER A 786 -10.81 -14.67 10.24
C SER A 786 -11.10 -14.82 8.75
N THR A 787 -10.08 -14.70 7.90
CA THR A 787 -10.17 -15.00 6.46
C THR A 787 -10.45 -16.49 6.16
N SER A 788 -10.36 -17.42 7.13
CA SER A 788 -10.47 -18.86 6.89
C SER A 788 -11.86 -19.47 7.07
N SER A 789 -12.82 -18.75 7.64
CA SER A 789 -14.15 -19.29 7.97
C SER A 789 -15.20 -19.11 6.87
N SER A 790 -14.93 -18.37 5.80
CA SER A 790 -15.90 -18.12 4.72
C SER A 790 -15.78 -19.10 3.55
N SER A 791 -15.97 -20.39 3.82
CA SER A 791 -16.18 -21.38 2.75
C SER A 791 -17.67 -21.43 2.35
N SER A 792 -17.91 -21.35 1.04
CA SER A 792 -19.14 -21.68 0.31
C SER A 792 -20.39 -20.81 0.52
N SER A 793 -20.66 -19.96 -0.49
CA SER A 793 -21.92 -19.89 -1.27
C SER A 793 -22.20 -18.46 -1.75
N CYS A 794 -22.03 -18.22 -3.05
CA CYS A 794 -23.09 -17.80 -3.97
C CYS A 794 -22.44 -17.19 -5.23
N THR A 795 -22.14 -18.08 -6.17
CA THR A 795 -21.93 -17.79 -7.58
C THR A 795 -23.28 -17.54 -8.23
N THR A 796 -23.57 -16.29 -8.59
CA THR A 796 -24.39 -15.89 -9.75
C THR A 796 -24.46 -14.37 -9.76
N TYR A 797 -23.60 -13.68 -10.52
CA TYR A 797 -23.94 -12.39 -11.18
C TYR A 797 -22.85 -11.80 -12.11
N LEU A 798 -21.74 -12.50 -12.39
CA LEU A 798 -20.59 -11.91 -13.10
C LEU A 798 -20.27 -12.52 -14.48
N SER A 799 -21.26 -13.07 -15.20
CA SER A 799 -21.04 -13.63 -16.54
C SER A 799 -21.97 -13.07 -17.64
N LYS A 800 -22.39 -11.81 -17.55
CA LYS A 800 -23.27 -11.22 -18.59
C LYS A 800 -22.94 -9.80 -19.07
N ILE A 801 -21.73 -9.31 -18.82
CA ILE A 801 -21.27 -8.01 -19.37
C ILE A 801 -19.84 -8.15 -19.93
N LEU A 802 -19.63 -9.12 -20.81
CA LEU A 802 -18.45 -9.19 -21.69
C LEU A 802 -18.83 -9.63 -23.11
N SER A 803 -19.97 -9.12 -23.58
CA SER A 803 -20.33 -9.11 -24.99
C SER A 803 -20.98 -7.77 -25.32
N LEU A 804 -20.13 -6.74 -25.41
CA LEU A 804 -20.29 -5.45 -26.11
C LEU A 804 -19.20 -4.49 -25.59
N ALA A 805 -17.98 -4.71 -26.09
CA ALA A 805 -16.91 -3.72 -26.25
C ALA A 805 -16.00 -4.26 -27.36
#